data_AF-A0A1E4K1J9-F1
#
_entry.id   AF-A0A1E4K1J9-F1
#
_cell.length_a   1.000
_cell.length_b   1.000
_cell.length_c   1.000
_cell.angle_alpha   90.00
_cell.angle_beta   90.00
_cell.angle_gamma   90.00
#
_symmetry.space_group_name_H-M   'P 1'
#
loop_
_entity.id
_entity.type
_entity.pdbx_description
1 polymer ?
#
loop_
_entity_poly.entity_id
_entity_poly.type
_entity_poly.pdbx_seq_one_letter_code
_entity_poly.pdbx_strand_id
1 'polypeptide(L)'
;MLPISAALPGVALAQTIEDRARTAAEASRSKSSDSEAILENYISPGLAGQSIATVDKSKSFTPNLACQKTANFLEILIQPGAGGDITTVRIARDKDIDGQFDSVTTLPVPVSGICANGVISCRPGSWSDCRSFQWDVDSSGDLKLAEVEMPALAGCYCVNNSCGANLVMGNLPSVLKDLGGGAVGALSSHDPRNGVADARVNGPVIQYVGAQSTACSPDPALPQTAYRANPTAIQGDAFAASRSNSLFQSLAGSPAGTGRAEQVRACTIEREVTFLPLGYDDIVSASGSIYSVRDCGEGCRRYRIIGDGDCSGSPPIFTARFEVSDPAKLISAQIVEMGADDWVQGRVNGRIVSSAGPRPWLTTGLPSGDCRTDGGAARNYTPYDFTADLRAGPATVSARVRGGGGGAPLTTQWGLVDVEIRVSPGCEPSERLVDLCAGTGGDTKCRLDSENVDGVQTFRNGISAGLRPLTQTRLFGTGSCTIRLTRDFFRRERSYKCVVDTGSMPEPDLRRGAWIIDHSTETMLADRVRTADGGMASLTRPFALPDRGSVPACEAICKTRAPKANADAAPDGVVGARQTNPTGFDTFYHVCRADNVCPAGPGETIVSPCGCLDDFPEAVVVMQTVRLAGADLACTATAR
;
A
#
# COMPACT_ATOMS: atom_id res chain seq x y z
N MET A 1 -14.10 73.95 -48.53
CA MET A 1 -13.09 72.89 -48.50
C MET A 1 -12.24 73.10 -47.25
N LEU A 2 -12.52 72.38 -46.16
CA LEU A 2 -11.72 72.37 -44.93
C LEU A 2 -10.91 71.06 -44.89
N PRO A 3 -9.62 71.08 -44.51
CA PRO A 3 -8.87 69.85 -44.34
C PRO A 3 -9.12 69.26 -42.95
N ILE A 4 -9.36 67.95 -42.96
CA ILE A 4 -9.48 67.07 -41.80
C ILE A 4 -8.07 66.85 -41.22
N SER A 5 -7.83 67.24 -39.97
CA SER A 5 -6.65 66.80 -39.20
C SER A 5 -7.00 65.54 -38.43
N ALA A 6 -6.44 64.41 -38.86
CA ALA A 6 -6.52 63.15 -38.15
C ALA A 6 -5.53 63.15 -36.98
N ALA A 7 -6.04 63.04 -35.75
CA ALA A 7 -5.24 62.76 -34.57
C ALA A 7 -4.80 61.28 -34.61
N LEU A 8 -3.50 61.05 -34.72
CA LEU A 8 -2.89 59.73 -34.55
C LEU A 8 -3.01 59.30 -33.08
N PRO A 9 -3.40 58.04 -32.79
CA PRO A 9 -3.39 57.51 -31.44
C PRO A 9 -1.95 57.41 -30.93
N GLY A 10 -1.70 57.96 -29.75
CA GLY A 10 -0.42 57.87 -29.07
C GLY A 10 0.00 56.42 -28.86
N VAL A 11 1.19 56.08 -29.32
CA VAL A 11 1.83 54.78 -29.10
C VAL A 11 2.04 54.63 -27.59
N ALA A 12 1.30 53.71 -26.97
CA ALA A 12 1.60 53.26 -25.62
C ALA A 12 2.96 52.54 -25.66
N LEU A 13 4.01 53.20 -25.17
CA LEU A 13 5.31 52.58 -24.98
C LEU A 13 5.15 51.39 -24.05
N ALA A 14 5.59 50.21 -24.50
CA ALA A 14 5.63 49.00 -23.68
C ALA A 14 6.49 49.27 -22.42
N GLN A 15 5.89 49.11 -21.23
CA GLN A 15 6.61 49.25 -19.96
C GLN A 15 7.85 48.35 -19.94
N THR A 16 8.98 48.88 -19.46
CA THR A 16 10.22 48.12 -19.32
C THR A 16 10.03 46.94 -18.36
N ILE A 17 10.94 45.96 -18.36
CA ILE A 17 10.88 44.85 -17.40
C ILE A 17 11.04 45.39 -15.98
N GLU A 18 11.86 46.42 -15.81
CA GLU A 18 12.12 47.14 -14.56
C GLU A 18 10.88 47.87 -14.06
N ASP A 19 10.14 48.56 -14.93
CA ASP A 19 8.90 49.25 -14.55
C ASP A 19 7.81 48.25 -14.16
N ARG A 20 7.72 47.13 -14.89
CA ARG A 20 6.80 46.03 -14.53
C ARG A 20 7.18 45.37 -13.21
N ALA A 21 8.47 45.17 -12.97
CA ALA A 21 8.97 44.61 -11.71
C ALA A 21 8.72 45.57 -10.53
N ARG A 22 8.94 46.88 -10.73
CA ARG A 22 8.65 47.92 -9.73
C ARG A 22 7.16 48.00 -9.43
N THR A 23 6.32 48.02 -10.46
CA THR A 23 4.86 48.02 -10.32
C THR A 23 4.37 46.77 -9.58
N ALA A 24 4.94 45.60 -9.90
CA ALA A 24 4.61 44.35 -9.20
C ALA A 24 5.07 44.35 -7.74
N ALA A 25 6.25 44.91 -7.45
CA ALA A 25 6.77 45.07 -6.09
C ALA A 25 5.92 46.05 -5.28
N GLU A 26 5.56 47.21 -5.85
CA GLU A 26 4.68 48.20 -5.22
C GLU A 26 3.29 47.62 -4.94
N ALA A 27 2.71 46.88 -5.89
CA ALA A 27 1.45 46.17 -5.70
C ALA A 27 1.57 45.13 -4.57
N SER A 28 2.67 44.37 -4.52
CA SER A 28 2.94 43.39 -3.45
C SER A 28 3.08 44.07 -2.09
N ARG A 29 3.82 45.19 -2.02
CA ARG A 29 3.99 45.98 -0.80
C ARG A 29 2.66 46.51 -0.30
N SER A 30 1.83 47.10 -1.17
CA SER A 30 0.50 47.61 -0.78
C SER A 30 -0.42 46.55 -0.15
N LYS A 31 -0.15 45.27 -0.42
CA LYS A 31 -0.90 44.12 0.08
C LYS A 31 -0.27 43.49 1.33
N SER A 32 1.03 43.63 1.56
CA SER A 32 1.78 42.78 2.51
C SER A 32 3.02 43.42 3.14
N SER A 33 3.23 44.73 3.03
CA SER A 33 4.45 45.41 3.50
C SER A 33 4.67 45.34 5.01
N ASP A 34 3.59 45.23 5.78
CA ASP A 34 3.60 45.31 7.23
C ASP A 34 2.42 44.49 7.79
N SER A 35 2.38 44.39 9.12
CA SER A 35 1.37 43.62 9.84
C SER A 35 -0.05 44.11 9.54
N GLU A 36 -0.24 45.42 9.38
CA GLU A 36 -1.54 46.04 9.12
C GLU A 36 -2.01 45.73 7.70
N ALA A 37 -1.15 45.90 6.69
CA ALA A 37 -1.43 45.55 5.32
C ALA A 37 -1.78 44.05 5.17
N ILE A 38 -1.08 43.16 5.87
CA ILE A 38 -1.39 41.71 5.87
C ILE A 38 -2.73 41.42 6.53
N LEU A 39 -3.01 42.05 7.68
CA LEU A 39 -4.27 41.92 8.40
C LEU A 39 -5.44 42.35 7.50
N GLU A 40 -5.38 43.54 6.93
CA GLU A 40 -6.45 44.11 6.10
C GLU A 40 -6.68 43.35 4.79
N ASN A 41 -5.63 42.84 4.16
CA ASN A 41 -5.75 42.28 2.80
C ASN A 41 -5.90 40.78 2.72
N TYR A 42 -5.48 40.03 3.76
CA TYR A 42 -5.45 38.58 3.75
C TYR A 42 -6.13 37.98 4.98
N ILE A 43 -5.69 38.34 6.18
CA ILE A 43 -6.09 37.64 7.41
C ILE A 43 -7.53 38.00 7.78
N SER A 44 -7.87 39.28 7.94
CA SER A 44 -9.22 39.69 8.32
C SER A 44 -10.25 39.31 7.25
N PRO A 45 -10.04 39.54 5.94
CA PRO A 45 -10.99 39.07 4.94
C PRO A 45 -11.09 37.54 4.91
N GLY A 46 -9.98 36.83 5.04
CA GLY A 46 -9.98 35.36 5.02
C GLY A 46 -10.69 34.76 6.22
N LEU A 47 -10.48 35.33 7.40
CA LEU A 47 -11.15 34.92 8.64
C LEU A 47 -12.56 35.49 8.78
N ALA A 48 -12.97 36.45 7.95
CA ALA A 48 -14.34 36.97 7.92
C ALA A 48 -15.19 36.31 6.82
N GLY A 49 -14.64 35.40 6.02
CA GLY A 49 -15.32 34.84 4.84
C GLY A 49 -15.56 35.88 3.74
N GLN A 50 -14.75 36.94 3.69
CA GLN A 50 -14.79 37.99 2.69
C GLN A 50 -13.81 37.70 1.55
N SER A 51 -13.96 38.42 0.43
CA SER A 51 -13.17 38.17 -0.77
C SER A 51 -11.71 38.61 -0.59
N ILE A 52 -10.77 37.70 -0.87
CA ILE A 52 -9.33 37.99 -0.98
C ILE A 52 -8.99 38.17 -2.46
N ALA A 53 -8.31 39.27 -2.78
CA ALA A 53 -7.82 39.55 -4.12
C ALA A 53 -6.33 39.19 -4.29
N THR A 54 -5.94 38.78 -5.49
CA THR A 54 -4.52 38.63 -5.89
C THR A 54 -3.79 39.96 -5.76
N VAL A 55 -2.46 39.92 -5.75
CA VAL A 55 -1.60 41.12 -5.59
C VAL A 55 -1.92 42.21 -6.62
N ASP A 56 -2.17 41.80 -7.86
CA ASP A 56 -2.55 42.66 -8.98
C ASP A 56 -4.06 42.98 -9.02
N LYS A 57 -4.84 42.49 -8.04
CA LYS A 57 -6.30 42.59 -7.93
C LYS A 57 -7.08 42.03 -9.14
N SER A 58 -6.42 41.32 -10.05
CA SER A 58 -7.03 40.80 -11.28
C SER A 58 -7.96 39.62 -11.02
N LYS A 59 -7.74 38.89 -9.93
CA LYS A 59 -8.58 37.79 -9.48
C LYS A 59 -8.93 37.97 -8.02
N SER A 60 -10.11 37.53 -7.66
CA SER A 60 -10.49 37.39 -6.26
C SER A 60 -11.10 36.02 -6.02
N PHE A 61 -10.97 35.53 -4.80
CA PHE A 61 -11.63 34.34 -4.34
C PHE A 61 -12.12 34.58 -2.91
N THR A 62 -13.24 33.99 -2.57
CA THR A 62 -13.72 33.98 -1.19
C THR A 62 -13.31 32.65 -0.57
N PRO A 63 -12.44 32.62 0.45
CA PRO A 63 -12.11 31.38 1.12
C PRO A 63 -13.37 30.82 1.77
N ASN A 64 -13.76 29.61 1.37
CA ASN A 64 -14.77 28.84 2.08
C ASN A 64 -14.06 27.85 3.00
N LEU A 65 -13.63 28.33 4.17
CA LEU A 65 -13.21 27.49 5.27
C LEU A 65 -14.47 26.76 5.74
N ALA A 66 -14.71 25.58 5.17
CA ALA A 66 -15.85 24.75 5.49
C ALA A 66 -15.92 24.63 7.02
N CYS A 67 -16.99 25.16 7.61
CA CYS A 67 -17.23 25.25 9.07
C CYS A 67 -16.84 26.55 9.78
N GLN A 68 -16.88 27.71 9.13
CA GLN A 68 -16.62 28.99 9.80
C GLN A 68 -17.89 29.79 10.12
N LYS A 69 -18.00 30.28 11.36
CA LYS A 69 -18.93 31.35 11.78
C LYS A 69 -18.14 32.60 12.19
N THR A 70 -18.64 33.77 11.85
CA THR A 70 -17.99 35.06 12.13
C THR A 70 -18.99 36.09 12.64
N ALA A 71 -18.68 36.71 13.78
CA ALA A 71 -19.51 37.74 14.42
C ALA A 71 -18.68 38.53 15.45
N ASN A 72 -19.24 39.62 15.98
CA ASN A 72 -18.64 40.34 17.11
C ASN A 72 -18.76 39.48 18.37
N PHE A 73 -17.69 38.76 18.73
CA PHE A 73 -17.75 37.80 19.84
C PHE A 73 -17.42 38.44 21.20
N LEU A 74 -16.74 39.58 21.21
CA LEU A 74 -16.35 40.30 22.42
C LEU A 74 -16.37 41.81 22.20
N GLU A 75 -17.03 42.53 23.09
CA GLU A 75 -16.99 43.99 23.18
C GLU A 75 -16.59 44.41 24.59
N ILE A 76 -15.64 45.34 24.70
CA ILE A 76 -15.21 45.91 25.97
C ILE A 76 -15.36 47.42 25.91
N LEU A 77 -16.21 47.96 26.79
CA LEU A 77 -16.40 49.38 27.03
C LEU A 77 -15.71 49.75 28.34
N ILE A 78 -14.87 50.79 28.30
CA ILE A 78 -14.23 51.34 29.51
C ILE A 78 -14.75 52.74 29.83
N GLN A 79 -14.80 53.07 31.13
CA GLN A 79 -15.09 54.42 31.61
C GLN A 79 -14.14 54.79 32.75
N PRO A 80 -13.24 55.77 32.57
CA PRO A 80 -12.37 56.26 33.63
C PRO A 80 -13.14 57.16 34.62
N GLY A 81 -12.74 57.09 35.89
CA GLY A 81 -13.24 57.95 36.97
C GLY A 81 -12.31 59.11 37.28
N ALA A 82 -12.72 59.96 38.24
CA ALA A 82 -11.95 61.15 38.64
C ALA A 82 -10.55 60.84 39.21
N GLY A 83 -10.35 59.63 39.76
CA GLY A 83 -9.06 59.14 40.27
C GLY A 83 -8.10 58.64 39.20
N GLY A 84 -8.49 58.64 37.92
CA GLY A 84 -7.72 58.05 36.83
C GLY A 84 -7.89 56.54 36.68
N ASP A 85 -8.43 55.83 37.68
CA ASP A 85 -8.81 54.43 37.55
C ASP A 85 -9.94 54.24 36.54
N ILE A 86 -9.98 53.07 35.90
CA ILE A 86 -11.14 52.67 35.10
C ILE A 86 -12.21 52.14 36.06
N THR A 87 -13.24 52.94 36.30
CA THR A 87 -14.30 52.62 37.27
C THR A 87 -15.32 51.65 36.70
N THR A 88 -15.47 51.62 35.38
CA THR A 88 -16.38 50.71 34.68
C THR A 88 -15.63 50.03 33.55
N VAL A 89 -15.59 48.70 33.59
CA VAL A 89 -15.21 47.87 32.45
C VAL A 89 -16.38 46.94 32.19
N ARG A 90 -17.15 47.24 31.15
CA ARG A 90 -18.31 46.45 30.73
C ARG A 90 -17.89 45.56 29.56
N ILE A 91 -18.14 44.28 29.70
CA ILE A 91 -17.77 43.22 28.77
C ILE A 91 -19.06 42.60 28.24
N ALA A 92 -19.28 42.65 26.92
CA ALA A 92 -20.34 41.92 26.26
C ALA A 92 -19.74 40.77 25.45
N ARG A 93 -20.29 39.56 25.57
CA ARG A 93 -19.78 38.36 24.91
C ARG A 93 -20.92 37.62 24.21
N ASP A 94 -20.66 37.29 22.95
CA ASP A 94 -21.40 36.37 22.10
C ASP A 94 -20.58 35.07 22.09
N LYS A 95 -21.12 34.04 22.74
CA LYS A 95 -20.42 32.79 23.06
C LYS A 95 -20.46 31.81 21.90
N ASP A 96 -21.51 31.85 21.09
CA ASP A 96 -21.74 30.92 19.98
C ASP A 96 -21.55 31.56 18.59
N ILE A 97 -21.12 32.83 18.57
CA ILE A 97 -20.72 33.62 17.41
C ILE A 97 -21.88 33.67 16.40
N ASP A 98 -23.10 33.91 16.90
CA ASP A 98 -24.32 34.01 16.10
C ASP A 98 -24.69 35.46 15.72
N GLY A 99 -23.98 36.46 16.28
CA GLY A 99 -24.22 37.87 16.06
C GLY A 99 -25.04 38.56 17.16
N GLN A 100 -25.42 37.86 18.22
CA GLN A 100 -26.09 38.42 19.39
C GLN A 100 -25.26 38.20 20.67
N PHE A 101 -25.14 39.23 21.51
CA PHE A 101 -24.45 39.09 22.79
C PHE A 101 -25.29 38.27 23.78
N ASP A 102 -24.82 37.09 24.16
CA ASP A 102 -25.44 36.22 25.16
C ASP A 102 -25.28 36.72 26.59
N SER A 103 -24.18 37.44 26.85
CA SER A 103 -23.76 37.79 28.20
C SER A 103 -23.18 39.19 28.25
N VAL A 104 -23.51 39.91 29.32
CA VAL A 104 -22.98 41.25 29.60
C VAL A 104 -22.63 41.33 31.07
N THR A 105 -21.36 41.56 31.37
CA THR A 105 -20.83 41.61 32.73
C THR A 105 -20.01 42.88 32.93
N THR A 106 -19.99 43.40 34.15
CA THR A 106 -19.09 44.50 34.53
C THR A 106 -18.06 43.95 35.50
N LEU A 107 -16.80 44.34 35.36
CA LEU A 107 -15.78 43.96 36.34
C LEU A 107 -16.18 44.42 37.74
N PRO A 108 -16.02 43.57 38.76
CA PRO A 108 -16.44 43.89 40.13
C PRO A 108 -15.48 44.84 40.86
N VAL A 109 -14.37 45.22 40.22
CA VAL A 109 -13.30 46.02 40.81
C VAL A 109 -12.89 47.15 39.85
N PRO A 110 -12.51 48.33 40.36
CA PRO A 110 -11.90 49.37 39.54
C PRO A 110 -10.52 48.92 39.07
N VAL A 111 -10.14 49.29 37.84
CA VAL A 111 -8.82 48.96 37.28
C VAL A 111 -7.88 50.14 37.49
N SER A 112 -6.91 49.95 38.39
CA SER A 112 -5.84 50.90 38.69
C SER A 112 -4.62 50.66 37.80
N GLY A 113 -4.37 49.41 37.42
CA GLY A 113 -3.30 49.00 36.51
C GLY A 113 -3.71 47.89 35.54
N ILE A 114 -3.05 47.82 34.40
CA ILE A 114 -3.33 46.88 33.31
C ILE A 114 -2.10 45.99 33.10
N CYS A 115 -2.32 44.71 32.89
CA CYS A 115 -1.29 43.73 32.58
C CYS A 115 -1.67 42.97 31.31
N ALA A 116 -0.69 42.36 30.64
CA ALA A 116 -0.91 41.59 29.41
C ALA A 116 -1.90 40.42 29.61
N ASN A 117 -1.99 39.86 30.81
CA ASN A 117 -2.85 38.74 31.17
C ASN A 117 -3.83 39.05 32.32
N GLY A 118 -4.00 40.32 32.71
CA GLY A 118 -4.83 40.65 33.87
C GLY A 118 -4.93 42.14 34.20
N VAL A 119 -5.38 42.44 35.42
CA VAL A 119 -5.56 43.80 35.93
C VAL A 119 -5.12 43.89 37.40
N ILE A 120 -4.78 45.10 37.83
CA ILE A 120 -4.49 45.43 39.24
C ILE A 120 -5.55 46.41 39.71
N SER A 121 -6.15 46.13 40.86
CA SER A 121 -7.10 47.01 41.53
C SER A 121 -6.52 47.50 42.85
N CYS A 122 -6.37 48.81 42.99
CA CYS A 122 -5.88 49.45 44.21
C CYS A 122 -6.98 50.32 44.82
N ARG A 123 -6.69 50.95 45.95
CA ARG A 123 -7.53 52.02 46.49
C ARG A 123 -7.65 53.15 45.44
N PRO A 124 -8.87 53.59 45.06
CA PRO A 124 -9.06 54.55 43.97
C PRO A 124 -8.22 55.82 44.11
N GLY A 125 -7.59 56.23 43.00
CA GLY A 125 -6.69 57.38 42.90
C GLY A 125 -5.31 57.18 43.50
N SER A 126 -4.96 55.96 43.96
CA SER A 126 -3.69 55.66 44.63
C SER A 126 -3.11 54.31 44.18
N TRP A 127 -1.87 54.03 44.60
CA TRP A 127 -1.21 52.73 44.37
C TRP A 127 -0.98 51.98 45.70
N SER A 128 -1.96 52.02 46.60
CA SER A 128 -1.95 51.31 47.89
C SER A 128 -3.07 50.28 47.98
N ASP A 129 -2.89 49.28 48.84
CA ASP A 129 -3.87 48.20 49.08
C ASP A 129 -4.28 47.47 47.78
N CYS A 130 -3.29 47.21 46.93
CA CYS A 130 -3.50 46.63 45.61
C CYS A 130 -3.75 45.13 45.67
N ARG A 131 -4.69 44.66 44.85
CA ARG A 131 -4.98 43.25 44.56
C ARG A 131 -4.77 42.98 43.08
N SER A 132 -4.14 41.85 42.79
CA SER A 132 -3.77 41.43 41.44
C SER A 132 -4.75 40.37 40.95
N PHE A 133 -5.23 40.53 39.72
CA PHE A 133 -6.22 39.64 39.13
C PHE A 133 -5.79 39.20 37.74
N GLN A 134 -5.80 37.88 37.50
CA GLN A 134 -5.60 37.31 36.18
C GLN A 134 -6.95 37.12 35.49
N TRP A 135 -6.98 37.30 34.16
CA TRP A 135 -8.12 36.89 33.36
C TRP A 135 -8.28 35.37 33.41
N ASP A 136 -9.49 34.91 33.72
CA ASP A 136 -9.86 33.50 33.75
C ASP A 136 -11.25 33.32 33.12
N VAL A 137 -11.59 32.08 32.80
CA VAL A 137 -12.87 31.72 32.17
C VAL A 137 -13.56 30.68 33.06
N ASP A 138 -14.82 30.92 33.40
CA ASP A 138 -15.60 29.97 34.19
C ASP A 138 -16.15 28.79 33.38
N SER A 139 -16.80 27.84 34.04
CA SER A 139 -17.38 26.66 33.40
C SER A 139 -18.51 26.97 32.42
N SER A 140 -19.15 28.14 32.52
CA SER A 140 -20.13 28.67 31.56
C SER A 140 -19.48 29.43 30.40
N GLY A 141 -18.15 29.50 30.37
CA GLY A 141 -17.35 30.21 29.40
C GLY A 141 -17.24 31.71 29.66
N ASP A 142 -17.81 32.24 30.74
CA ASP A 142 -17.79 33.69 31.00
C ASP A 142 -16.42 34.14 31.51
N LEU A 143 -16.01 35.33 31.07
CA LEU A 143 -14.82 35.99 31.57
C LEU A 143 -15.03 36.39 33.03
N LYS A 144 -14.05 36.04 33.86
CA LYS A 144 -13.96 36.45 35.25
C LYS A 144 -12.53 36.87 35.58
N LEU A 145 -12.39 37.38 36.79
CA LEU A 145 -11.10 37.70 37.39
C LEU A 145 -10.79 36.70 38.50
N ALA A 146 -9.64 36.05 38.42
CA ALA A 146 -9.09 35.21 39.49
C ALA A 146 -8.01 35.99 40.24
N GLU A 147 -8.13 36.10 41.57
CA GLU A 147 -7.11 36.75 42.39
C GLU A 147 -5.83 35.91 42.39
N VAL A 148 -4.71 36.55 42.08
CA VAL A 148 -3.39 35.92 41.98
C VAL A 148 -2.34 36.83 42.62
N GLU A 149 -1.19 36.26 42.94
CA GLU A 149 -0.02 37.06 43.31
C GLU A 149 0.54 37.79 42.09
N MET A 150 1.05 39.00 42.31
CA MET A 150 1.55 39.86 41.23
C MET A 150 2.57 39.20 40.27
N PRO A 151 3.48 38.30 40.69
CA PRO A 151 4.40 37.61 39.77
C PRO A 151 3.72 36.70 38.74
N ALA A 152 2.45 36.34 38.93
CA ALA A 152 1.67 35.62 37.92
C ALA A 152 1.16 36.53 36.79
N LEU A 153 1.24 37.85 36.96
CA LEU A 153 0.88 38.84 35.94
C LEU A 153 2.12 39.25 35.12
N ALA A 154 1.91 39.56 33.85
CA ALA A 154 2.97 39.92 32.90
C ALA A 154 2.79 41.34 32.38
N GLY A 155 3.89 42.11 32.32
CA GLY A 155 3.92 43.43 31.67
C GLY A 155 2.94 44.45 32.26
N CYS A 156 2.84 44.50 33.58
CA CYS A 156 1.89 45.38 34.27
C CYS A 156 2.34 46.83 34.28
N TYR A 157 1.40 47.76 34.04
CA TYR A 157 1.61 49.20 34.18
C TYR A 157 0.45 49.89 34.90
N CYS A 158 0.76 51.01 35.54
CA CYS A 158 -0.20 51.86 36.22
C CYS A 158 -0.96 52.78 35.24
N VAL A 159 -2.26 52.98 35.47
CA VAL A 159 -3.09 53.90 34.66
C VAL A 159 -3.80 55.00 35.46
N ASN A 160 -3.76 54.96 36.79
CA ASN A 160 -4.45 55.93 37.63
C ASN A 160 -3.59 57.17 38.00
N ASN A 161 -4.18 58.11 38.73
CA ASN A 161 -3.52 59.39 39.04
C ASN A 161 -2.23 59.26 39.88
N SER A 162 -1.92 58.09 40.43
CA SER A 162 -0.66 57.86 41.15
C SER A 162 0.57 57.86 40.24
N CYS A 163 0.40 57.51 38.96
CA CYS A 163 1.47 57.49 37.96
C CYS A 163 1.36 58.59 36.90
N GLY A 164 0.25 59.33 36.86
CA GLY A 164 0.08 60.47 35.96
C GLY A 164 -1.40 60.82 35.74
N ALA A 165 -1.66 62.03 35.25
CA ALA A 165 -3.01 62.47 34.94
C ALA A 165 -3.42 62.09 33.51
N ASN A 166 -4.71 61.77 33.31
CA ASN A 166 -5.31 61.52 31.99
C ASN A 166 -4.67 60.37 31.18
N LEU A 167 -4.06 59.39 31.85
CA LEU A 167 -3.33 58.30 31.19
C LEU A 167 -4.25 57.41 30.36
N VAL A 168 -5.44 57.07 30.86
CA VAL A 168 -6.41 56.22 30.14
C VAL A 168 -6.88 56.88 28.85
N MET A 169 -7.37 58.12 28.91
CA MET A 169 -7.90 58.80 27.72
C MET A 169 -6.79 59.23 26.75
N GLY A 170 -5.61 59.59 27.26
CA GLY A 170 -4.45 59.93 26.44
C GLY A 170 -3.87 58.73 25.67
N ASN A 171 -4.07 57.51 26.18
CA ASN A 171 -3.54 56.27 25.60
C ASN A 171 -4.64 55.25 25.30
N LEU A 172 -5.85 55.74 24.98
CA LEU A 172 -7.06 54.93 24.90
C LEU A 172 -6.94 53.69 23.98
N PRO A 173 -6.36 53.79 22.77
CA PRO A 173 -6.19 52.61 21.91
C PRO A 173 -5.29 51.53 22.54
N SER A 174 -4.20 51.91 23.20
CA SER A 174 -3.27 50.97 23.83
C SER A 174 -3.92 50.31 25.05
N VAL A 175 -4.55 51.10 25.91
CA VAL A 175 -5.28 50.61 27.09
C VAL A 175 -6.36 49.60 26.71
N LEU A 176 -7.16 49.90 25.69
CA LEU A 176 -8.20 49.01 25.21
C LEU A 176 -7.61 47.73 24.59
N LYS A 177 -6.53 47.84 23.81
CA LYS A 177 -5.85 46.68 23.20
C LYS A 177 -5.22 45.76 24.24
N ASP A 178 -4.59 46.30 25.28
CA ASP A 178 -3.96 45.50 26.33
C ASP A 178 -5.00 44.79 27.20
N LEU A 179 -6.06 45.50 27.59
CA LEU A 179 -7.14 44.95 28.39
C LEU A 179 -7.93 43.88 27.62
N GLY A 180 -8.24 44.15 26.35
CA GLY A 180 -8.90 43.19 25.47
C GLY A 180 -8.00 42.04 25.03
N GLY A 181 -6.70 42.27 24.84
CA GLY A 181 -5.73 41.23 24.51
C GLY A 181 -5.63 40.16 25.58
N GLY A 182 -5.58 40.55 26.86
CA GLY A 182 -5.60 39.62 27.98
C GLY A 182 -6.90 38.81 28.08
N ALA A 183 -8.05 39.48 27.90
CA ALA A 183 -9.36 38.83 27.91
C ALA A 183 -9.54 37.82 26.76
N VAL A 184 -9.15 38.21 25.54
CA VAL A 184 -9.12 37.32 24.36
C VAL A 184 -8.14 36.16 24.57
N GLY A 185 -6.98 36.41 25.17
CA GLY A 185 -6.00 35.39 25.50
C GLY A 185 -6.57 34.31 26.42
N ALA A 186 -7.33 34.70 27.44
CA ALA A 186 -8.03 33.75 28.32
C ALA A 186 -9.11 32.96 27.56
N LEU A 187 -9.94 33.62 26.75
CA LEU A 187 -11.01 32.97 25.98
C LEU A 187 -10.49 31.97 24.94
N SER A 188 -9.44 32.33 24.19
CA SER A 188 -8.81 31.46 23.18
C SER A 188 -7.99 30.32 23.80
N SER A 189 -7.51 30.50 25.04
CA SER A 189 -6.88 29.41 25.79
C SER A 189 -7.91 28.41 26.32
N HIS A 190 -9.09 28.88 26.72
CA HIS A 190 -10.20 28.02 27.17
C HIS A 190 -10.84 27.26 26.01
N ASP A 191 -11.12 27.91 24.88
CA ASP A 191 -11.62 27.27 23.66
C ASP A 191 -10.73 27.61 22.45
N PRO A 192 -9.81 26.69 22.07
CA PRO A 192 -8.87 26.90 20.97
C PRO A 192 -9.52 27.02 19.59
N ARG A 193 -10.83 26.73 19.46
CA ARG A 193 -11.56 26.89 18.20
C ARG A 193 -11.82 28.36 17.86
N ASN A 194 -11.84 29.22 18.88
CA ASN A 194 -12.15 30.64 18.77
C ASN A 194 -10.88 31.42 18.43
N GLY A 195 -10.83 31.95 17.20
CA GLY A 195 -9.81 32.89 16.75
C GLY A 195 -10.35 34.31 16.71
N VAL A 196 -9.44 35.30 16.74
CA VAL A 196 -9.77 36.70 16.47
C VAL A 196 -9.44 37.02 15.02
N ALA A 197 -10.45 37.46 14.28
CA ALA A 197 -10.33 37.88 12.89
C ALA A 197 -10.00 39.37 12.76
N ASP A 198 -10.49 40.18 13.68
CA ASP A 198 -10.35 41.64 13.65
C ASP A 198 -10.51 42.24 15.06
N ALA A 199 -9.88 43.38 15.30
CA ALA A 199 -9.97 44.14 16.55
C ALA A 199 -10.05 45.64 16.23
N ARG A 200 -11.19 46.27 16.54
CA ARG A 200 -11.45 47.67 16.21
C ARG A 200 -11.71 48.50 17.46
N VAL A 201 -11.00 49.62 17.57
CA VAL A 201 -11.21 50.61 18.64
C VAL A 201 -12.10 51.73 18.11
N ASN A 202 -13.25 51.94 18.73
CA ASN A 202 -14.21 53.00 18.43
C ASN A 202 -14.50 53.80 19.70
N GLY A 203 -13.74 54.88 19.92
CA GLY A 203 -13.84 55.66 21.15
C GLY A 203 -13.49 54.82 22.39
N PRO A 204 -14.31 54.81 23.45
CA PRO A 204 -14.06 54.03 24.67
C PRO A 204 -14.38 52.54 24.55
N VAL A 205 -14.62 52.05 23.33
CA VAL A 205 -15.01 50.66 23.05
C VAL A 205 -13.96 49.99 22.18
N ILE A 206 -13.62 48.75 22.51
CA ILE A 206 -12.95 47.82 21.59
C ILE A 206 -13.87 46.65 21.28
N GLN A 207 -14.00 46.35 19.99
CA GLN A 207 -14.78 45.23 19.47
C GLN A 207 -13.84 44.24 18.82
N TYR A 208 -14.02 42.96 19.15
CA TYR A 208 -13.32 41.86 18.51
C TYR A 208 -14.29 41.03 17.68
N VAL A 209 -13.93 40.83 16.41
CA VAL A 209 -14.62 39.89 15.53
C VAL A 209 -14.01 38.52 15.75
N GLY A 210 -14.84 37.57 16.17
CA GLY A 210 -14.46 36.19 16.40
C GLY A 210 -14.68 35.35 15.17
N ALA A 211 -13.85 34.33 14.99
CA ALA A 211 -14.00 33.29 13.99
C ALA A 211 -13.91 31.93 14.66
N GLN A 212 -14.96 31.12 14.54
CA GLN A 212 -14.92 29.73 15.01
C GLN A 212 -14.57 28.81 13.84
N SER A 213 -13.37 28.22 13.87
CA SER A 213 -12.81 27.43 12.76
C SER A 213 -13.50 26.07 12.51
N THR A 214 -14.37 25.64 13.44
CA THR A 214 -15.01 24.32 13.41
C THR A 214 -16.49 24.39 13.78
N ALA A 215 -17.19 25.45 13.38
CA ALA A 215 -18.60 25.73 13.67
C ALA A 215 -19.61 24.64 13.22
N CYS A 216 -19.18 23.63 12.44
CA CYS A 216 -20.00 22.45 12.15
C CYS A 216 -20.01 21.42 13.29
N SER A 217 -19.17 21.57 14.31
CA SER A 217 -19.11 20.68 15.47
C SER A 217 -19.36 21.46 16.76
N PRO A 218 -20.38 21.09 17.55
CA PRO A 218 -20.59 21.70 18.86
C PRO A 218 -19.49 21.31 19.86
N ASP A 219 -18.77 20.20 19.64
CA ASP A 219 -17.73 19.69 20.55
C ASP A 219 -16.38 20.42 20.36
N PRO A 220 -15.78 20.98 21.43
CA PRO A 220 -14.42 21.54 21.42
C PRO A 220 -13.31 20.48 21.38
N ALA A 221 -13.59 19.21 21.71
CA ALA A 221 -12.64 18.10 21.70
C ALA A 221 -12.45 17.49 20.29
N LEU A 222 -12.13 18.35 19.32
CA LEU A 222 -11.84 17.92 17.95
C LEU A 222 -10.40 17.39 17.83
N PRO A 223 -10.10 16.47 16.88
CA PRO A 223 -8.74 15.99 16.64
C PRO A 223 -7.72 17.13 16.44
N GLN A 224 -8.14 18.24 15.84
CA GLN A 224 -7.31 19.43 15.61
C GLN A 224 -6.91 20.12 16.91
N THR A 225 -7.78 20.18 17.93
CA THR A 225 -7.44 20.76 19.24
C THR A 225 -6.53 19.82 20.04
N ALA A 226 -6.66 18.50 19.84
CA ALA A 226 -5.74 17.51 20.42
C ALA A 226 -4.30 17.66 19.90
N TYR A 227 -4.10 18.03 18.63
CA TYR A 227 -2.75 18.28 18.09
C TYR A 227 -2.06 19.51 18.69
N ARG A 228 -2.80 20.52 19.18
CA ARG A 228 -2.19 21.65 19.90
C ARG A 228 -1.59 21.20 21.23
N ALA A 229 -2.28 20.31 21.94
CA ALA A 229 -1.79 19.74 23.20
C ALA A 229 -0.69 18.67 22.98
N ASN A 230 -0.74 17.96 21.85
CA ASN A 230 0.26 16.95 21.49
C ASN A 230 0.63 17.00 19.98
N PRO A 231 1.54 17.89 19.58
CA PRO A 231 1.97 17.98 18.17
C PRO A 231 2.61 16.69 17.64
N THR A 232 3.17 15.86 18.51
CA THR A 232 3.84 14.60 18.10
C THR A 232 2.85 13.55 17.58
N ALA A 233 1.56 13.64 17.94
CA ALA A 233 0.52 12.76 17.42
C ALA A 233 0.29 12.90 15.91
N ILE A 234 0.59 14.09 15.33
CA ILE A 234 0.39 14.38 13.91
C ILE A 234 1.10 13.36 13.03
N GLN A 235 2.33 12.96 13.38
CA GLN A 235 3.12 12.05 12.55
C GLN A 235 2.51 10.64 12.52
N GLY A 236 2.06 10.14 13.67
CA GLY A 236 1.42 8.83 13.78
C GLY A 236 0.07 8.78 13.06
N ASP A 237 -0.74 9.82 13.23
CA ASP A 237 -2.05 9.92 12.59
C ASP A 237 -1.95 10.16 11.09
N ALA A 238 -0.97 10.95 10.63
CA ALA A 238 -0.66 11.12 9.21
C ALA A 238 -0.21 9.80 8.57
N PHE A 239 0.61 9.00 9.26
CA PHE A 239 0.99 7.66 8.80
C PHE A 239 -0.20 6.68 8.82
N ALA A 240 -1.09 6.79 9.79
CA ALA A 240 -2.32 6.00 9.82
C ALA A 240 -3.25 6.35 8.65
N ALA A 241 -3.38 7.65 8.33
CA ALA A 241 -4.15 8.12 7.18
C ALA A 241 -3.48 7.77 5.85
N SER A 242 -2.15 7.84 5.74
CA SER A 242 -1.44 7.47 4.50
C SER A 242 -1.64 6.00 4.13
N ARG A 243 -1.86 5.12 5.12
CA ARG A 243 -2.16 3.69 4.89
C ARG A 243 -3.45 3.44 4.11
N SER A 244 -4.40 4.39 4.04
CA SER A 244 -5.59 4.24 3.18
C SER A 244 -5.36 4.74 1.74
N ASN A 245 -4.20 5.32 1.43
CA ASN A 245 -3.89 5.81 0.08
C ASN A 245 -3.35 4.67 -0.81
N SER A 246 -3.96 4.47 -1.98
CA SER A 246 -3.59 3.40 -2.91
C SER A 246 -2.18 3.52 -3.47
N LEU A 247 -1.65 4.74 -3.65
CA LEU A 247 -0.27 5.00 -4.08
C LEU A 247 0.74 4.67 -2.99
N PHE A 248 0.40 4.96 -1.73
CA PHE A 248 1.22 4.59 -0.59
C PHE A 248 1.28 3.07 -0.42
N GLN A 249 0.14 2.39 -0.56
CA GLN A 249 0.08 0.92 -0.51
C GLN A 249 0.87 0.27 -1.65
N SER A 250 0.82 0.83 -2.87
CA SER A 250 1.57 0.30 -4.01
C SER A 250 3.08 0.50 -3.85
N LEU A 251 3.54 1.64 -3.34
CA LEU A 251 4.96 1.86 -3.05
C LEU A 251 5.46 1.01 -1.87
N ALA A 252 4.71 0.95 -0.77
CA ALA A 252 5.08 0.18 0.42
C ALA A 252 5.09 -1.33 0.15
N GLY A 253 4.17 -1.82 -0.69
CA GLY A 253 4.13 -3.21 -1.14
C GLY A 253 5.06 -3.54 -2.30
N SER A 254 5.75 -2.53 -2.86
CA SER A 254 6.71 -2.75 -3.94
C SER A 254 7.97 -3.46 -3.43
N PRO A 255 8.78 -4.06 -4.33
CA PRO A 255 10.10 -4.59 -3.97
C PRO A 255 11.02 -3.55 -3.31
N ALA A 256 10.87 -2.27 -3.67
CA ALA A 256 11.61 -1.16 -3.07
C ALA A 256 11.13 -0.82 -1.65
N GLY A 257 9.83 -0.95 -1.36
CA GLY A 257 9.25 -0.69 -0.04
C GLY A 257 9.44 -1.85 0.96
N THR A 258 9.57 -3.07 0.46
CA THR A 258 9.69 -4.29 1.29
C THR A 258 11.14 -4.79 1.44
N GLY A 259 12.09 -4.22 0.69
CA GLY A 259 13.51 -4.61 0.72
C GLY A 259 13.76 -6.07 0.33
N ARG A 260 12.77 -6.74 -0.27
CA ARG A 260 12.84 -8.16 -0.66
C ARG A 260 12.16 -8.32 -2.01
N ALA A 261 12.93 -8.72 -3.02
CA ALA A 261 12.38 -9.22 -4.25
C ALA A 261 11.93 -10.68 -4.03
N GLU A 262 10.63 -10.92 -4.01
CA GLU A 262 10.06 -12.27 -4.02
C GLU A 262 9.57 -12.59 -5.44
N GLN A 263 9.97 -13.74 -5.97
CA GLN A 263 9.45 -14.27 -7.23
C GLN A 263 8.50 -15.44 -6.94
N VAL A 264 7.35 -15.47 -7.62
CA VAL A 264 6.46 -16.62 -7.59
C VAL A 264 6.91 -17.63 -8.64
N ARG A 265 7.14 -18.88 -8.21
CA ARG A 265 7.45 -20.01 -9.09
C ARG A 265 6.35 -21.05 -8.97
N ALA A 266 5.70 -21.34 -10.09
CA ALA A 266 4.67 -22.37 -10.17
C ALA A 266 5.23 -23.64 -10.80
N CYS A 267 4.78 -24.79 -10.32
CA CYS A 267 5.19 -26.10 -10.82
C CYS A 267 4.09 -27.13 -10.54
N THR A 268 4.19 -28.29 -11.18
CA THR A 268 3.26 -29.39 -11.00
C THR A 268 3.97 -30.67 -10.61
N ILE A 269 3.25 -31.51 -9.86
CA ILE A 269 3.61 -32.91 -9.62
C ILE A 269 2.49 -33.72 -10.24
N GLU A 270 2.79 -34.43 -11.32
CA GLU A 270 1.79 -35.17 -12.10
C GLU A 270 2.15 -36.65 -12.15
N ARG A 271 1.13 -37.48 -11.92
CA ARG A 271 1.22 -38.93 -12.06
C ARG A 271 0.83 -39.27 -13.49
N GLU A 272 1.83 -39.51 -14.32
CA GLU A 272 1.64 -39.97 -15.69
C GLU A 272 1.40 -41.48 -15.67
N VAL A 273 0.30 -41.89 -16.32
CA VAL A 273 -0.05 -43.30 -16.49
C VAL A 273 0.04 -43.62 -17.98
N THR A 274 0.92 -44.56 -18.33
CA THR A 274 1.03 -45.09 -19.69
C THR A 274 0.50 -46.52 -19.76
N PHE A 275 -0.04 -46.88 -20.91
CA PHE A 275 -0.64 -48.20 -21.16
C PHE A 275 0.16 -48.91 -22.23
N LEU A 276 0.54 -50.15 -21.96
CA LEU A 276 0.93 -51.08 -23.01
C LEU A 276 -0.28 -51.98 -23.32
N PRO A 277 -0.91 -51.86 -24.51
CA PRO A 277 -1.94 -52.80 -24.92
C PRO A 277 -1.29 -54.16 -25.11
N LEU A 278 -1.77 -55.18 -24.38
CA LEU A 278 -1.33 -56.56 -24.56
C LEU A 278 -2.42 -57.32 -25.33
N GLY A 279 -2.09 -57.64 -26.58
CA GLY A 279 -2.85 -58.56 -27.40
C GLY A 279 -2.58 -60.02 -27.04
N TYR A 280 -3.28 -60.92 -27.71
CA TYR A 280 -3.09 -62.35 -27.54
C TYR A 280 -1.62 -62.77 -27.81
N ASP A 281 -1.06 -62.26 -28.91
CA ASP A 281 0.27 -62.66 -29.39
C ASP A 281 1.42 -62.08 -28.54
N ASP A 282 1.15 -61.11 -27.66
CA ASP A 282 2.10 -60.62 -26.65
C ASP A 282 2.18 -61.58 -25.44
N ILE A 283 1.15 -62.40 -25.23
CA ILE A 283 0.99 -63.29 -24.08
C ILE A 283 1.37 -64.73 -24.44
N VAL A 284 0.98 -65.21 -25.63
CA VAL A 284 1.19 -66.59 -26.06
C VAL A 284 2.02 -66.61 -27.33
N SER A 285 3.12 -67.38 -27.31
CA SER A 285 3.86 -67.74 -28.51
C SER A 285 3.58 -69.20 -28.88
N ALA A 286 3.47 -69.47 -30.18
CA ALA A 286 3.26 -70.81 -30.71
C ALA A 286 4.22 -71.06 -31.87
N SER A 287 4.85 -72.23 -31.90
CA SER A 287 5.82 -72.62 -32.93
C SER A 287 5.75 -74.11 -33.23
N GLY A 288 6.42 -74.57 -34.29
CA GLY A 288 6.43 -75.97 -34.72
C GLY A 288 5.35 -76.28 -35.77
N SER A 289 4.83 -77.52 -35.75
CA SER A 289 3.87 -78.02 -36.75
C SER A 289 2.46 -77.46 -36.54
N ILE A 290 2.23 -76.23 -37.00
CA ILE A 290 0.93 -75.56 -36.96
C ILE A 290 0.48 -75.33 -38.41
N TYR A 291 -0.68 -75.86 -38.76
CA TYR A 291 -1.25 -75.73 -40.10
C TYR A 291 -2.08 -74.47 -40.25
N SER A 292 -2.92 -74.17 -39.26
CA SER A 292 -3.71 -72.95 -39.25
C SER A 292 -3.96 -72.45 -37.84
N VAL A 293 -4.11 -71.13 -37.74
CA VAL A 293 -4.53 -70.43 -36.54
C VAL A 293 -5.85 -69.74 -36.86
N ARG A 294 -6.85 -69.89 -36.00
CA ARG A 294 -8.16 -69.27 -36.16
C ARG A 294 -8.54 -68.51 -34.89
N ASP A 295 -9.16 -67.36 -35.08
CA ASP A 295 -9.70 -66.56 -33.99
C ASP A 295 -11.00 -67.20 -33.50
N CYS A 296 -11.12 -67.37 -32.17
CA CYS A 296 -12.31 -67.94 -31.52
C CYS A 296 -13.02 -66.97 -30.57
N GLY A 297 -12.68 -65.67 -30.67
CA GLY A 297 -13.15 -64.60 -29.80
C GLY A 297 -11.98 -63.75 -29.30
N GLU A 298 -12.29 -62.65 -28.61
CA GLU A 298 -11.27 -61.82 -27.96
C GLU A 298 -10.48 -62.65 -26.95
N GLY A 299 -9.14 -62.57 -27.01
CA GLY A 299 -8.26 -63.36 -26.16
C GLY A 299 -8.23 -64.86 -26.47
N CYS A 300 -8.75 -65.31 -27.61
CA CYS A 300 -8.88 -66.73 -27.96
C CYS A 300 -8.26 -67.05 -29.33
N ARG A 301 -7.38 -68.05 -29.37
CA ARG A 301 -6.88 -68.66 -30.62
C ARG A 301 -7.05 -70.17 -30.60
N ARG A 302 -7.39 -70.73 -31.77
CA ARG A 302 -7.38 -72.17 -32.06
C ARG A 302 -6.27 -72.51 -33.04
N TYR A 303 -5.39 -73.39 -32.64
CA TYR A 303 -4.27 -73.91 -33.42
C TYR A 303 -4.60 -75.31 -33.91
N ARG A 304 -4.54 -75.51 -35.23
CA ARG A 304 -4.70 -76.82 -35.83
C ARG A 304 -3.33 -77.42 -36.11
N ILE A 305 -3.05 -78.55 -35.46
CA ILE A 305 -1.91 -79.43 -35.76
C ILE A 305 -2.47 -80.53 -36.63
N ILE A 306 -1.96 -80.70 -37.84
CA ILE A 306 -2.45 -81.71 -38.78
C ILE A 306 -1.29 -82.23 -39.60
N GLY A 307 -1.37 -83.48 -40.02
CA GLY A 307 -0.36 -84.06 -40.90
C GLY A 307 -0.75 -85.43 -41.43
N ASP A 308 0.07 -85.89 -42.37
CA ASP A 308 -0.08 -87.20 -42.99
C ASP A 308 0.39 -88.28 -42.01
N GLY A 309 -0.35 -89.38 -41.94
CA GLY A 309 0.06 -90.60 -41.24
C GLY A 309 0.88 -91.58 -42.09
N ASP A 310 1.31 -92.66 -41.45
CA ASP A 310 1.97 -93.79 -42.11
C ASP A 310 1.38 -95.11 -41.58
N CYS A 311 0.91 -95.95 -42.49
CA CYS A 311 0.39 -97.30 -42.19
C CYS A 311 1.46 -98.40 -42.27
N SER A 312 2.53 -98.17 -43.02
CA SER A 312 3.55 -99.15 -43.36
C SER A 312 4.80 -99.01 -42.49
N GLY A 313 5.05 -97.83 -41.93
CA GLY A 313 6.19 -97.52 -41.07
C GLY A 313 5.80 -96.99 -39.69
N SER A 314 6.75 -96.29 -39.05
CA SER A 314 6.51 -95.65 -37.75
C SER A 314 5.64 -94.40 -37.95
N PRO A 315 4.46 -94.31 -37.30
CA PRO A 315 3.57 -93.16 -37.42
C PRO A 315 4.29 -91.84 -37.10
N PRO A 316 4.29 -90.86 -38.02
CA PRO A 316 4.91 -89.56 -37.79
C PRO A 316 4.24 -88.79 -36.65
N ILE A 317 4.99 -87.88 -36.05
CA ILE A 317 4.55 -87.02 -34.95
C ILE A 317 4.73 -85.56 -35.34
N PHE A 318 3.63 -84.84 -35.47
CA PHE A 318 3.60 -83.40 -35.70
C PHE A 318 3.46 -82.70 -34.37
N THR A 319 4.36 -81.79 -34.03
CA THR A 319 4.42 -81.18 -32.70
C THR A 319 4.41 -79.67 -32.79
N ALA A 320 3.49 -79.05 -32.08
CA ALA A 320 3.52 -77.62 -31.79
C ALA A 320 4.00 -77.39 -30.35
N ARG A 321 4.71 -76.29 -30.14
CA ARG A 321 5.18 -75.81 -28.85
C ARG A 321 4.49 -74.49 -28.54
N PHE A 322 3.95 -74.40 -27.34
CA PHE A 322 3.27 -73.22 -26.81
C PHE A 322 4.03 -72.70 -25.60
N GLU A 323 4.23 -71.40 -25.53
CA GLU A 323 4.82 -70.72 -24.38
C GLU A 323 3.94 -69.54 -23.98
N VAL A 324 3.88 -69.25 -22.68
CA VAL A 324 3.13 -68.11 -22.14
C VAL A 324 4.11 -67.21 -21.40
N SER A 325 4.22 -65.96 -21.84
CA SER A 325 5.13 -64.96 -21.25
C SER A 325 4.65 -64.50 -19.86
N ASP A 326 3.33 -64.40 -19.67
CA ASP A 326 2.69 -64.07 -18.39
C ASP A 326 1.67 -65.15 -18.00
N PRO A 327 2.08 -66.16 -17.19
CA PRO A 327 1.20 -67.24 -16.78
C PRO A 327 -0.06 -66.76 -16.06
N ALA A 328 -0.05 -65.60 -15.39
CA ALA A 328 -1.22 -65.08 -14.69
C ALA A 328 -2.37 -64.72 -15.65
N LYS A 329 -2.07 -64.40 -16.91
CA LYS A 329 -3.06 -64.06 -17.93
C LYS A 329 -3.60 -65.27 -18.70
N LEU A 330 -3.03 -66.46 -18.54
CA LEU A 330 -3.58 -67.69 -19.11
C LEU A 330 -4.91 -68.04 -18.43
N ILE A 331 -6.00 -68.10 -19.20
CA ILE A 331 -7.32 -68.53 -18.71
C ILE A 331 -7.45 -70.04 -18.87
N SER A 332 -7.20 -70.56 -20.08
CA SER A 332 -7.26 -72.00 -20.37
C SER A 332 -6.39 -72.39 -21.56
N ALA A 333 -5.95 -73.64 -21.58
CA ALA A 333 -5.28 -74.29 -22.70
C ALA A 333 -5.81 -75.72 -22.82
N GLN A 334 -6.51 -76.02 -23.92
CA GLN A 334 -7.23 -77.28 -24.08
C GLN A 334 -7.07 -77.85 -25.48
N ILE A 335 -6.94 -79.16 -25.58
CA ILE A 335 -7.21 -79.85 -26.84
C ILE A 335 -8.72 -79.98 -26.94
N VAL A 336 -9.33 -79.38 -27.97
CA VAL A 336 -10.80 -79.30 -28.11
C VAL A 336 -11.36 -80.22 -29.19
N GLU A 337 -10.52 -80.66 -30.12
CA GLU A 337 -10.88 -81.63 -31.15
C GLU A 337 -9.66 -82.46 -31.51
N MET A 338 -9.85 -83.77 -31.64
CA MET A 338 -8.94 -84.64 -32.37
C MET A 338 -9.73 -85.32 -33.48
N GLY A 339 -9.10 -85.58 -34.61
CA GLY A 339 -9.73 -86.42 -35.61
C GLY A 339 -8.74 -87.08 -36.52
N ALA A 340 -9.11 -88.24 -37.04
CA ALA A 340 -8.30 -88.99 -37.97
C ALA A 340 -9.16 -89.75 -38.95
N ASP A 341 -8.58 -90.07 -40.09
CA ASP A 341 -9.15 -91.05 -41.01
C ASP A 341 -9.12 -92.44 -40.35
N ASP A 342 -7.92 -92.93 -40.02
CA ASP A 342 -7.71 -94.14 -39.23
C ASP A 342 -7.42 -93.81 -37.75
N TRP A 343 -6.22 -93.34 -37.39
CA TRP A 343 -5.90 -92.98 -36.00
C TRP A 343 -5.06 -91.71 -35.86
N VAL A 344 -5.40 -90.91 -34.85
CA VAL A 344 -4.54 -89.89 -34.27
C VAL A 344 -4.44 -90.10 -32.78
N GLN A 345 -3.22 -89.98 -32.26
CA GLN A 345 -2.93 -89.98 -30.84
C GLN A 345 -2.43 -88.59 -30.45
N GLY A 346 -3.19 -87.93 -29.59
CA GLY A 346 -2.82 -86.64 -29.02
C GLY A 346 -1.89 -86.81 -27.83
N ARG A 347 -0.85 -85.99 -27.78
CA ARG A 347 0.14 -86.00 -26.71
C ARG A 347 0.35 -84.60 -26.17
N VAL A 348 0.57 -84.48 -24.85
CA VAL A 348 1.03 -83.25 -24.19
C VAL A 348 2.34 -83.55 -23.50
N ASN A 349 3.39 -82.78 -23.77
CA ASN A 349 4.74 -83.00 -23.24
C ASN A 349 5.23 -84.46 -23.44
N GLY A 350 4.87 -85.05 -24.58
CA GLY A 350 5.17 -86.45 -24.93
C GLY A 350 4.28 -87.52 -24.27
N ARG A 351 3.50 -87.17 -23.24
CA ARG A 351 2.51 -88.06 -22.58
C ARG A 351 1.28 -88.22 -23.46
N ILE A 352 0.78 -89.45 -23.60
CA ILE A 352 -0.46 -89.72 -24.33
C ILE A 352 -1.64 -89.24 -23.49
N VAL A 353 -2.49 -88.39 -24.07
CA VAL A 353 -3.61 -87.76 -23.35
C VAL A 353 -4.97 -88.16 -23.88
N SER A 354 -5.09 -88.40 -25.19
CA SER A 354 -6.32 -88.85 -25.83
C SER A 354 -6.00 -89.35 -27.25
N SER A 355 -7.02 -89.86 -27.94
CA SER A 355 -6.94 -90.32 -29.33
C SER A 355 -8.27 -90.16 -30.04
N ALA A 356 -8.24 -90.15 -31.37
CA ALA A 356 -9.41 -90.38 -32.22
C ALA A 356 -9.08 -91.46 -33.25
N GLY A 357 -10.04 -92.34 -33.53
CA GLY A 357 -9.92 -93.46 -34.47
C GLY A 357 -11.00 -94.52 -34.20
N PRO A 358 -11.09 -95.59 -35.00
CA PRO A 358 -12.04 -96.68 -34.79
C PRO A 358 -11.98 -97.30 -33.38
N ARG A 359 -10.81 -97.25 -32.75
CA ARG A 359 -10.57 -97.71 -31.37
C ARG A 359 -9.59 -96.77 -30.65
N PRO A 360 -9.64 -96.69 -29.30
CA PRO A 360 -8.70 -95.87 -28.54
C PRO A 360 -7.25 -96.27 -28.77
N TRP A 361 -6.39 -95.28 -29.04
CA TRP A 361 -4.94 -95.45 -29.19
C TRP A 361 -4.22 -94.75 -28.03
N LEU A 362 -4.23 -95.39 -26.87
CA LEU A 362 -3.70 -94.83 -25.62
C LEU A 362 -2.35 -95.45 -25.18
N THR A 363 -1.71 -96.21 -26.07
CA THR A 363 -0.43 -96.88 -25.83
C THR A 363 0.66 -96.38 -26.78
N THR A 364 1.93 -96.64 -26.46
CA THR A 364 3.06 -96.30 -27.34
C THR A 364 3.15 -97.22 -28.57
N GLY A 365 2.75 -98.48 -28.43
CA GLY A 365 2.60 -99.43 -29.54
C GLY A 365 1.51 -99.03 -30.53
N LEU A 366 1.52 -99.63 -31.73
CA LEU A 366 0.51 -99.38 -32.76
C LEU A 366 -0.89 -99.84 -32.28
N PRO A 367 -1.97 -99.15 -32.66
CA PRO A 367 -3.32 -99.57 -32.30
C PRO A 367 -3.69 -100.86 -33.06
N SER A 368 -4.43 -101.75 -32.41
CA SER A 368 -4.94 -102.97 -33.06
C SER A 368 -6.00 -102.61 -34.10
N GLY A 369 -5.79 -103.03 -35.35
CA GLY A 369 -6.72 -102.80 -36.46
C GLY A 369 -6.01 -102.55 -37.78
N ASP A 370 -6.75 -102.77 -38.87
CA ASP A 370 -6.30 -102.49 -40.23
C ASP A 370 -6.18 -100.98 -40.44
N CYS A 371 -5.16 -100.57 -41.17
CA CYS A 371 -4.90 -99.19 -41.56
C CYS A 371 -5.21 -99.05 -43.05
N ARG A 372 -5.59 -97.87 -43.52
CA ARG A 372 -6.20 -97.63 -44.85
C ARG A 372 -7.61 -98.18 -44.99
N THR A 373 -8.44 -97.99 -43.96
CA THR A 373 -9.83 -98.42 -43.99
C THR A 373 -10.74 -97.29 -44.45
N ASP A 374 -11.70 -97.56 -45.34
CA ASP A 374 -12.69 -96.56 -45.83
C ASP A 374 -13.75 -96.18 -44.75
N GLY A 375 -13.40 -96.32 -43.46
CA GLY A 375 -14.29 -96.34 -42.31
C GLY A 375 -14.89 -94.99 -41.88
N GLY A 376 -14.57 -93.91 -42.60
CA GLY A 376 -15.04 -92.56 -42.29
C GLY A 376 -14.29 -91.94 -41.10
N ALA A 377 -14.07 -90.64 -41.16
CA ALA A 377 -13.17 -89.99 -40.23
C ALA A 377 -13.71 -89.94 -38.79
N ALA A 378 -12.95 -90.51 -37.85
CA ALA A 378 -13.23 -90.46 -36.44
C ALA A 378 -12.96 -89.06 -35.86
N ARG A 379 -13.82 -88.63 -34.93
CA ARG A 379 -13.69 -87.38 -34.18
C ARG A 379 -13.79 -87.62 -32.68
N ASN A 380 -12.98 -86.89 -31.92
CA ASN A 380 -13.08 -86.83 -30.47
C ASN A 380 -13.11 -85.36 -30.04
N TYR A 381 -14.25 -84.94 -29.48
CA TYR A 381 -14.47 -83.58 -28.98
C TYR A 381 -14.35 -83.48 -27.46
N THR A 382 -13.90 -84.55 -26.78
CA THR A 382 -13.69 -84.54 -25.34
C THR A 382 -12.50 -83.64 -25.03
N PRO A 383 -12.69 -82.50 -24.34
CA PRO A 383 -11.59 -81.59 -24.11
C PRO A 383 -10.56 -82.20 -23.17
N TYR A 384 -9.27 -82.01 -23.48
CA TYR A 384 -8.19 -82.32 -22.55
C TYR A 384 -7.53 -81.02 -22.10
N ASP A 385 -7.60 -80.72 -20.81
CA ASP A 385 -7.04 -79.52 -20.21
C ASP A 385 -5.57 -79.71 -19.85
N PHE A 386 -4.71 -78.87 -20.40
CA PHE A 386 -3.27 -78.81 -20.10
C PHE A 386 -2.84 -77.42 -19.61
N THR A 387 -3.80 -76.63 -19.10
CA THR A 387 -3.55 -75.28 -18.57
C THR A 387 -2.48 -75.28 -17.49
N ALA A 388 -2.49 -76.29 -16.61
CA ALA A 388 -1.48 -76.42 -15.54
C ALA A 388 -0.07 -76.67 -16.10
N ASP A 389 0.04 -77.51 -17.14
CA ASP A 389 1.32 -77.79 -17.82
C ASP A 389 1.87 -76.51 -18.47
N LEU A 390 1.02 -75.78 -19.20
CA LEU A 390 1.42 -74.55 -19.89
C LEU A 390 1.71 -73.38 -18.92
N ARG A 391 1.04 -73.34 -17.75
CA ARG A 391 1.30 -72.36 -16.70
C ARG A 391 2.65 -72.61 -16.00
N ALA A 392 3.06 -73.87 -15.89
CA ALA A 392 4.33 -74.26 -15.28
C ALA A 392 5.54 -73.99 -16.19
N GLY A 393 5.33 -73.93 -17.50
CA GLY A 393 6.36 -73.62 -18.49
C GLY A 393 5.93 -74.00 -19.90
N PRO A 394 6.83 -73.89 -20.90
CA PRO A 394 6.56 -74.28 -22.27
C PRO A 394 6.00 -75.70 -22.40
N ALA A 395 4.84 -75.83 -23.07
CA ALA A 395 4.19 -77.11 -23.28
C ALA A 395 4.18 -77.50 -24.76
N THR A 396 4.41 -78.77 -25.07
CA THR A 396 4.24 -79.29 -26.44
C THR A 396 2.95 -80.05 -26.56
N VAL A 397 2.24 -79.84 -27.66
CA VAL A 397 1.10 -80.67 -28.08
C VAL A 397 1.45 -81.34 -29.39
N SER A 398 1.21 -82.64 -29.49
CA SER A 398 1.55 -83.40 -30.68
C SER A 398 0.39 -84.24 -31.21
N ALA A 399 0.29 -84.31 -32.53
CA ALA A 399 -0.53 -85.26 -33.26
C ALA A 399 0.37 -86.38 -33.80
N ARG A 400 0.23 -87.60 -33.27
CA ARG A 400 0.84 -88.79 -33.87
C ARG A 400 -0.18 -89.46 -34.76
N VAL A 401 0.07 -89.54 -36.06
CA VAL A 401 -0.94 -89.94 -37.06
C VAL A 401 -0.58 -91.27 -37.68
N ARG A 402 -1.48 -92.25 -37.58
CA ARG A 402 -1.40 -93.52 -38.29
C ARG A 402 -2.62 -93.60 -39.19
N GLY A 403 -2.41 -93.50 -40.49
CA GLY A 403 -3.47 -93.55 -41.48
C GLY A 403 -2.93 -93.31 -42.88
N GLY A 404 -3.71 -93.61 -43.91
CA GLY A 404 -3.35 -93.35 -45.30
C GLY A 404 -4.28 -94.06 -46.28
N GLY A 405 -4.25 -93.71 -47.56
CA GLY A 405 -5.18 -94.27 -48.56
C GLY A 405 -6.16 -93.23 -49.10
N GLY A 406 -6.89 -93.58 -50.17
CA GLY A 406 -7.70 -92.66 -50.98
C GLY A 406 -9.08 -92.30 -50.41
N GLY A 407 -9.33 -92.58 -49.13
CA GLY A 407 -10.54 -92.14 -48.43
C GLY A 407 -10.62 -90.62 -48.36
N ALA A 408 -11.83 -90.05 -48.32
CA ALA A 408 -12.04 -88.61 -48.35
C ALA A 408 -11.34 -87.95 -47.14
N PRO A 409 -10.23 -87.23 -47.34
CA PRO A 409 -9.44 -86.72 -46.22
C PRO A 409 -10.24 -85.64 -45.48
N LEU A 410 -9.99 -85.54 -44.17
CA LEU A 410 -10.68 -84.62 -43.28
C LEU A 410 -10.61 -83.16 -43.72
N THR A 411 -9.52 -82.80 -44.40
CA THR A 411 -9.32 -81.52 -45.10
C THR A 411 -8.28 -81.62 -46.23
N THR A 412 -7.37 -82.60 -46.19
CA THR A 412 -6.41 -83.09 -47.23
C THR A 412 -5.37 -84.05 -46.63
N GLN A 413 -5.31 -84.15 -45.30
CA GLN A 413 -4.37 -84.97 -44.52
C GLN A 413 -5.13 -85.92 -43.57
N TRP A 414 -4.42 -86.90 -42.98
CA TRP A 414 -5.04 -88.06 -42.32
C TRP A 414 -5.28 -87.93 -40.81
N GLY A 415 -4.75 -86.92 -40.11
CA GLY A 415 -5.04 -86.72 -38.69
C GLY A 415 -4.73 -85.33 -38.15
N LEU A 416 -5.58 -84.84 -37.24
CA LEU A 416 -5.54 -83.52 -36.64
C LEU A 416 -5.73 -83.52 -35.11
N VAL A 417 -5.19 -82.48 -34.48
CA VAL A 417 -5.40 -82.07 -33.09
C VAL A 417 -5.59 -80.55 -33.08
N ASP A 418 -6.75 -80.08 -32.65
CA ASP A 418 -7.04 -78.66 -32.45
C ASP A 418 -6.84 -78.29 -30.98
N VAL A 419 -6.00 -77.28 -30.77
CA VAL A 419 -5.67 -76.71 -29.47
C VAL A 419 -6.33 -75.33 -29.37
N GLU A 420 -7.20 -75.13 -28.39
CA GLU A 420 -7.73 -73.81 -28.03
C GLU A 420 -6.98 -73.26 -26.82
N ILE A 421 -6.47 -72.05 -26.92
CA ILE A 421 -5.87 -71.33 -25.80
C ILE A 421 -6.61 -70.00 -25.63
N ARG A 422 -7.06 -69.74 -24.41
CA ARG A 422 -7.67 -68.48 -23.99
C ARG A 422 -6.79 -67.77 -22.99
N VAL A 423 -6.63 -66.47 -23.20
CA VAL A 423 -5.95 -65.56 -22.29
C VAL A 423 -6.86 -64.39 -21.94
N SER A 424 -6.53 -63.69 -20.85
CA SER A 424 -7.13 -62.41 -20.51
C SER A 424 -6.26 -61.31 -21.12
N PRO A 425 -6.56 -60.84 -22.36
CA PRO A 425 -5.91 -59.65 -22.88
C PRO A 425 -6.25 -58.46 -21.97
N GLY A 426 -5.40 -57.45 -21.95
CA GLY A 426 -5.56 -56.33 -21.06
C GLY A 426 -4.40 -55.36 -21.17
N CYS A 427 -4.25 -54.53 -20.16
CA CYS A 427 -3.21 -53.51 -20.14
C CYS A 427 -2.40 -53.60 -18.86
N GLU A 428 -1.09 -53.53 -19.02
CA GLU A 428 -0.20 -53.29 -17.90
C GLU A 428 -0.01 -51.78 -17.74
N PRO A 429 -0.46 -51.20 -16.61
CA PRO A 429 -0.15 -49.82 -16.30
C PRO A 429 1.32 -49.69 -15.94
N SER A 430 1.99 -48.73 -16.56
CA SER A 430 3.22 -48.18 -16.03
C SER A 430 2.94 -46.78 -15.48
N GLU A 431 3.38 -46.52 -14.25
CA GLU A 431 3.21 -45.22 -13.59
C GLU A 431 4.56 -44.55 -13.43
N ARG A 432 4.62 -43.26 -13.78
CA ARG A 432 5.75 -42.40 -13.48
C ARG A 432 5.26 -41.13 -12.79
N LEU A 433 5.95 -40.76 -11.72
CA LEU A 433 5.74 -39.48 -11.06
C LEU A 433 6.68 -38.44 -11.66
N VAL A 434 6.11 -37.42 -12.31
CA VAL A 434 6.85 -36.28 -12.85
C VAL A 434 6.74 -35.14 -11.85
N ASP A 435 7.81 -34.91 -11.09
CA ASP A 435 7.90 -33.85 -10.09
C ASP A 435 8.70 -32.65 -10.64
N LEU A 436 7.99 -31.68 -11.23
CA LEU A 436 8.59 -30.41 -11.67
C LEU A 436 8.81 -29.44 -10.51
N CYS A 437 8.39 -29.81 -9.29
CA CYS A 437 8.51 -29.02 -8.08
C CYS A 437 9.74 -29.36 -7.25
N ALA A 438 10.40 -30.49 -7.48
CA ALA A 438 11.52 -30.97 -6.65
C ALA A 438 12.62 -29.91 -6.46
N GLY A 439 13.00 -29.19 -7.52
CA GLY A 439 14.02 -28.13 -7.45
C GLY A 439 13.59 -26.93 -6.59
N THR A 440 12.36 -26.42 -6.79
CA THR A 440 11.86 -25.25 -6.06
C THR A 440 11.47 -25.60 -4.62
N GLY A 441 10.92 -26.79 -4.38
CA GLY A 441 10.51 -27.25 -3.06
C GLY A 441 11.67 -27.63 -2.13
N GLY A 442 12.85 -27.94 -2.69
CA GLY A 442 14.08 -28.17 -1.94
C GLY A 442 14.89 -26.91 -1.66
N ASP A 443 14.57 -25.77 -2.28
CA ASP A 443 15.29 -24.51 -2.07
C ASP A 443 14.87 -23.85 -0.76
N THR A 444 15.82 -23.69 0.17
CA THR A 444 15.61 -23.02 1.45
C THR A 444 15.16 -21.56 1.34
N LYS A 445 15.34 -20.91 0.18
CA LYS A 445 14.86 -19.55 -0.10
C LYS A 445 13.41 -19.52 -0.59
N CYS A 446 12.81 -20.67 -0.86
CA CYS A 446 11.46 -20.82 -1.36
C CYS A 446 10.53 -21.39 -0.28
N ARG A 447 9.37 -20.75 -0.08
CA ARG A 447 8.30 -21.24 0.80
C ARG A 447 7.04 -21.56 0.01
N LEU A 448 6.37 -22.67 0.34
CA LEU A 448 5.10 -23.04 -0.28
C LEU A 448 4.04 -21.96 0.03
N ASP A 449 3.43 -21.41 -1.00
CA ASP A 449 2.42 -20.35 -0.89
C ASP A 449 1.02 -20.89 -1.20
N SER A 450 0.86 -21.70 -2.24
CA SER A 450 -0.40 -22.34 -2.59
C SER A 450 -0.18 -23.79 -2.98
N GLU A 451 -1.11 -24.67 -2.60
CA GLU A 451 -1.19 -26.04 -3.10
C GLU A 451 -2.65 -26.40 -3.39
N ASN A 452 -2.87 -26.93 -4.60
CA ASN A 452 -4.11 -27.56 -5.01
C ASN A 452 -3.82 -29.02 -5.39
N VAL A 453 -4.52 -29.95 -4.77
CA VAL A 453 -4.40 -31.39 -5.02
C VAL A 453 -5.72 -31.88 -5.62
N ASP A 454 -5.72 -32.21 -6.91
CA ASP A 454 -6.89 -32.66 -7.68
C ASP A 454 -8.18 -31.83 -7.45
N GLY A 455 -8.05 -30.51 -7.37
CA GLY A 455 -9.15 -29.57 -7.18
C GLY A 455 -9.39 -29.15 -5.72
N VAL A 456 -8.74 -29.78 -4.74
CA VAL A 456 -8.83 -29.44 -3.32
C VAL A 456 -7.67 -28.54 -2.90
N GLN A 457 -7.98 -27.34 -2.43
CA GLN A 457 -6.98 -26.41 -1.90
C GLN A 457 -6.49 -26.86 -0.52
N THR A 458 -5.26 -27.34 -0.43
CA THR A 458 -4.62 -27.83 0.81
C THR A 458 -3.71 -26.78 1.46
N PHE A 459 -3.23 -25.81 0.67
CA PHE A 459 -2.49 -24.63 1.12
C PHE A 459 -3.00 -23.38 0.42
N ARG A 460 -3.14 -22.27 1.16
CA ARG A 460 -3.48 -20.96 0.61
C ARG A 460 -2.74 -19.86 1.36
N ASN A 461 -2.06 -18.97 0.62
CA ASN A 461 -1.27 -17.86 1.15
C ASN A 461 -0.24 -18.28 2.23
N GLY A 462 0.38 -19.44 2.06
CA GLY A 462 1.38 -19.99 2.97
C GLY A 462 0.81 -20.63 4.24
N ILE A 463 -0.50 -20.82 4.32
CA ILE A 463 -1.18 -21.46 5.45
C ILE A 463 -1.82 -22.76 4.98
N SER A 464 -1.66 -23.84 5.75
CA SER A 464 -2.37 -25.09 5.50
C SER A 464 -3.86 -24.91 5.77
N ALA A 465 -4.70 -25.31 4.81
CA ALA A 465 -6.15 -25.29 4.99
C ALA A 465 -6.65 -26.39 5.95
N GLY A 466 -5.77 -27.31 6.39
CA GLY A 466 -6.14 -28.49 7.19
C GLY A 466 -6.92 -29.56 6.40
N LEU A 467 -7.25 -29.29 5.14
CA LEU A 467 -7.98 -30.20 4.26
C LEU A 467 -7.05 -31.29 3.74
N ARG A 468 -7.50 -32.54 3.80
CA ARG A 468 -6.86 -33.69 3.14
C ARG A 468 -7.80 -34.19 2.04
N PRO A 469 -7.36 -34.18 0.77
CA PRO A 469 -8.14 -34.73 -0.32
C PRO A 469 -8.41 -36.22 -0.09
N LEU A 470 -9.60 -36.69 -0.47
CA LEU A 470 -9.90 -38.11 -0.51
C LEU A 470 -9.19 -38.75 -1.71
N THR A 471 -8.82 -40.02 -1.58
CA THR A 471 -8.27 -40.80 -2.71
C THR A 471 -9.24 -40.77 -3.87
N GLN A 472 -8.76 -40.41 -5.07
CA GLN A 472 -9.58 -40.39 -6.28
C GLN A 472 -9.38 -41.68 -7.06
N THR A 473 -10.47 -42.18 -7.65
CA THR A 473 -10.41 -43.26 -8.65
C THR A 473 -10.60 -42.65 -10.03
N ARG A 474 -9.62 -42.81 -10.91
CA ARG A 474 -9.73 -42.43 -12.33
C ARG A 474 -9.73 -43.66 -13.21
N LEU A 475 -10.47 -43.56 -14.30
CA LEU A 475 -10.64 -44.61 -15.29
C LEU A 475 -9.77 -44.23 -16.48
N PHE A 476 -8.95 -45.16 -16.93
CA PHE A 476 -7.99 -44.92 -17.99
C PHE A 476 -8.11 -45.95 -19.11
N GLY A 477 -7.78 -45.51 -20.32
CA GLY A 477 -7.86 -46.31 -21.55
C GLY A 477 -9.26 -46.32 -22.18
N THR A 478 -9.42 -47.12 -23.25
CA THR A 478 -10.66 -47.27 -24.02
C THR A 478 -10.83 -48.73 -24.46
N GLY A 479 -12.08 -49.20 -24.58
CA GLY A 479 -12.38 -50.57 -25.02
C GLY A 479 -11.90 -51.64 -24.02
N SER A 480 -11.30 -52.73 -24.53
CA SER A 480 -10.79 -53.84 -23.71
C SER A 480 -9.53 -53.51 -22.89
N CYS A 481 -8.91 -52.36 -23.15
CA CYS A 481 -7.84 -51.78 -22.34
C CYS A 481 -8.41 -50.71 -21.42
N THR A 482 -9.21 -51.09 -20.43
CA THR A 482 -9.78 -50.15 -19.45
C THR A 482 -9.36 -50.53 -18.05
N ILE A 483 -8.69 -49.62 -17.34
CA ILE A 483 -8.27 -49.85 -15.95
C ILE A 483 -8.77 -48.74 -15.02
N ARG A 484 -9.03 -49.11 -13.76
CA ARG A 484 -9.37 -48.17 -12.68
C ARG A 484 -8.21 -48.07 -11.72
N LEU A 485 -7.63 -46.88 -11.60
CA LEU A 485 -6.56 -46.62 -10.65
C LEU A 485 -7.09 -45.72 -9.54
N THR A 486 -6.84 -46.14 -8.29
CA THR A 486 -7.18 -45.35 -7.09
C THR A 486 -5.88 -44.86 -6.47
N ARG A 487 -5.71 -43.54 -6.40
CA ARG A 487 -4.50 -42.90 -5.87
C ARG A 487 -4.88 -41.77 -4.92
N ASP A 488 -3.94 -41.43 -4.05
CA ASP A 488 -4.03 -40.28 -3.14
C ASP A 488 -4.05 -38.96 -3.90
N PHE A 489 -3.34 -38.88 -5.02
CA PHE A 489 -3.49 -37.81 -6.01
C PHE A 489 -3.07 -38.24 -7.42
N PHE A 490 -3.55 -37.51 -8.42
CA PHE A 490 -3.08 -37.55 -9.80
C PHE A 490 -2.33 -36.29 -10.20
N ARG A 491 -2.74 -35.11 -9.72
CA ARG A 491 -2.06 -33.84 -9.98
C ARG A 491 -2.01 -32.96 -8.73
N ARG A 492 -0.82 -32.42 -8.45
CA ARG A 492 -0.61 -31.32 -7.50
C ARG A 492 -0.11 -30.11 -8.24
N GLU A 493 -0.77 -28.98 -8.01
CA GLU A 493 -0.34 -27.68 -8.50
C GLU A 493 0.18 -26.89 -7.30
N ARG A 494 1.43 -26.46 -7.37
CA ARG A 494 2.07 -25.70 -6.29
C ARG A 494 2.59 -24.38 -6.79
N SER A 495 2.46 -23.36 -5.95
CA SER A 495 3.21 -22.11 -6.10
C SER A 495 4.08 -21.88 -4.87
N TYR A 496 5.27 -21.38 -5.12
CA TYR A 496 6.23 -21.01 -4.07
C TYR A 496 6.56 -19.52 -4.18
N LYS A 497 6.71 -18.87 -3.03
CA LYS A 497 7.33 -17.55 -2.92
C LYS A 497 8.81 -17.75 -2.62
N CYS A 498 9.65 -17.36 -3.57
CA CYS A 498 11.10 -17.51 -3.49
C CYS A 498 11.75 -16.15 -3.31
N VAL A 499 12.54 -16.00 -2.23
CA VAL A 499 13.41 -14.84 -2.06
C VAL A 499 14.51 -14.95 -3.10
N VAL A 500 14.57 -13.99 -4.02
CA VAL A 500 15.69 -13.88 -4.95
C VAL A 500 16.73 -12.95 -4.34
N ASP A 501 17.96 -13.46 -4.20
CA ASP A 501 19.12 -12.59 -4.03
C ASP A 501 19.34 -11.87 -5.36
N THR A 502 18.62 -10.78 -5.55
CA THR A 502 18.99 -9.79 -6.54
C THR A 502 20.28 -9.17 -6.01
N GLY A 503 21.43 -9.75 -6.36
CA GLY A 503 22.73 -9.10 -6.18
C GLY A 503 22.64 -7.72 -6.80
N SER A 504 22.45 -6.71 -5.93
CA SER A 504 21.82 -5.42 -6.23
C SER A 504 20.51 -5.55 -7.05
N MET A 505 19.35 -5.29 -6.43
CA MET A 505 18.25 -4.72 -7.23
C MET A 505 18.87 -3.55 -8.01
N PRO A 506 18.60 -3.38 -9.32
CA PRO A 506 19.05 -2.18 -9.99
C PRO A 506 18.46 -1.02 -9.17
N GLU A 507 19.34 -0.24 -8.54
CA GLU A 507 18.93 1.02 -7.95
C GLU A 507 18.08 1.74 -9.00
N PRO A 508 17.04 2.49 -8.60
CA PRO A 508 16.38 3.40 -9.51
C PRO A 508 17.44 4.08 -10.37
N ASP A 509 17.28 4.11 -11.70
CA ASP A 509 18.30 4.70 -12.57
C ASP A 509 18.35 6.22 -12.33
N LEU A 510 19.11 6.62 -11.32
CA LEU A 510 19.34 8.00 -10.94
C LEU A 510 20.34 8.68 -11.88
N ARG A 511 20.86 7.98 -12.90
CA ARG A 511 21.88 8.54 -13.80
C ARG A 511 21.35 9.68 -14.65
N ARG A 512 20.03 9.81 -14.86
CA ARG A 512 19.45 11.02 -15.47
C ARG A 512 19.47 12.19 -14.50
N GLY A 513 19.05 11.98 -13.25
CA GLY A 513 19.10 13.01 -12.20
C GLY A 513 20.52 13.49 -11.92
N ALA A 514 21.47 12.56 -11.77
CA ALA A 514 22.89 12.88 -11.63
C ALA A 514 23.43 13.63 -12.86
N TRP A 515 23.07 13.22 -14.08
CA TRP A 515 23.50 13.92 -15.29
C TRP A 515 22.97 15.35 -15.35
N ILE A 516 21.69 15.57 -15.00
CA ILE A 516 21.11 16.90 -14.92
C ILE A 516 21.87 17.77 -13.91
N ILE A 517 22.16 17.24 -12.73
CA ILE A 517 22.89 17.98 -11.69
C ILE A 517 24.32 18.31 -12.13
N ASP A 518 25.03 17.33 -12.69
CA ASP A 518 26.45 17.47 -13.02
C ASP A 518 26.71 18.32 -14.28
N HIS A 519 25.74 18.41 -15.20
CA HIS A 519 25.93 19.03 -16.51
C HIS A 519 25.08 20.29 -16.71
N SER A 520 24.19 20.60 -15.77
CA SER A 520 23.50 21.90 -15.76
C SER A 520 24.35 22.95 -15.08
N THR A 521 24.24 24.19 -15.54
CA THR A 521 24.83 25.37 -14.91
C THR A 521 23.71 26.31 -14.47
N GLU A 522 24.05 27.41 -13.80
CA GLU A 522 23.11 28.45 -13.38
C GLU A 522 22.30 29.07 -14.55
N THR A 523 22.75 28.89 -15.79
CA THR A 523 22.16 29.51 -16.98
C THR A 523 21.75 28.50 -18.06
N MET A 524 21.92 27.20 -17.80
CA MET A 524 21.70 26.16 -18.79
C MET A 524 21.27 24.85 -18.12
N LEU A 525 20.10 24.34 -18.52
CA LEU A 525 19.63 23.02 -18.14
C LEU A 525 20.16 22.02 -19.17
N ALA A 526 20.95 21.06 -18.73
CA ALA A 526 21.27 19.89 -19.51
C ALA A 526 20.35 18.74 -19.04
N ASP A 527 19.52 18.18 -19.94
CA ASP A 527 18.84 16.90 -19.72
C ASP A 527 19.27 15.78 -20.70
N ARG A 528 19.17 14.51 -20.27
CA ARG A 528 19.44 13.33 -21.10
C ARG A 528 18.26 12.38 -21.04
N VAL A 529 17.61 12.16 -22.17
CA VAL A 529 16.40 11.36 -22.31
C VAL A 529 16.65 10.14 -23.20
N ARG A 530 15.96 9.04 -22.89
CA ARG A 530 16.00 7.83 -23.71
C ARG A 530 15.13 8.02 -24.96
N THR A 531 15.69 7.72 -26.12
CA THR A 531 14.98 7.78 -27.41
C THR A 531 14.18 6.51 -27.65
N ALA A 532 13.20 6.56 -28.57
CA ALA A 532 12.26 5.47 -28.81
C ALA A 532 12.91 4.18 -29.36
N ASP A 533 14.08 4.30 -29.98
CA ASP A 533 14.96 3.23 -30.45
C ASP A 533 15.89 2.67 -29.34
N GLY A 534 15.74 3.15 -28.10
CA GLY A 534 16.52 2.70 -26.95
C GLY A 534 17.86 3.40 -26.76
N GLY A 535 18.21 4.36 -27.63
CA GLY A 535 19.38 5.23 -27.50
C GLY A 535 19.21 6.32 -26.44
N MET A 536 20.22 7.20 -26.31
CA MET A 536 20.19 8.34 -25.40
C MET A 536 20.40 9.63 -26.19
N ALA A 537 19.49 10.59 -26.05
CA ALA A 537 19.62 11.94 -26.60
C ALA A 537 19.89 12.92 -25.46
N SER A 538 20.90 13.76 -25.63
CA SER A 538 21.17 14.89 -24.74
C SER A 538 20.52 16.15 -25.30
N LEU A 539 19.84 16.90 -24.44
CA LEU A 539 19.28 18.21 -24.73
C LEU A 539 19.89 19.25 -23.80
N THR A 540 20.23 20.39 -24.37
CA THR A 540 20.61 21.59 -23.60
C THR A 540 19.59 22.68 -23.87
N ARG A 541 19.07 23.29 -22.81
CA ARG A 541 18.20 24.46 -22.88
C ARG A 541 18.81 25.61 -22.08
N PRO A 542 19.16 26.73 -22.73
CA PRO A 542 19.54 27.93 -22.00
C PRO A 542 18.31 28.48 -21.26
N PHE A 543 18.50 28.89 -20.02
CA PHE A 543 17.56 29.75 -19.32
C PHE A 543 18.36 30.92 -18.77
N ALA A 544 18.14 32.10 -19.34
CA ALA A 544 18.67 33.34 -18.79
C ALA A 544 17.55 34.00 -18.01
N LEU A 545 17.79 34.30 -16.74
CA LEU A 545 17.05 35.38 -16.11
C LEU A 545 17.44 36.68 -16.84
N PRO A 546 16.48 37.55 -17.19
CA PRO A 546 16.82 38.89 -17.66
C PRO A 546 17.81 39.53 -16.69
N ASP A 547 18.81 40.23 -17.23
CA ASP A 547 19.82 40.93 -16.42
C ASP A 547 19.10 41.78 -15.36
N ARG A 548 19.33 41.43 -14.09
CA ARG A 548 18.72 42.15 -12.97
C ARG A 548 19.70 43.25 -12.61
N GLY A 549 19.37 44.49 -12.96
CA GLY A 549 20.08 45.65 -12.45
C GLY A 549 20.25 45.56 -10.92
N SER A 550 21.38 46.05 -10.41
CA SER A 550 21.70 45.96 -8.98
C SER A 550 20.62 46.65 -8.14
N VAL A 551 19.92 45.86 -7.32
CA VAL A 551 19.10 46.41 -6.22
C VAL A 551 20.02 46.83 -5.08
N PRO A 552 19.74 47.96 -4.40
CA PRO A 552 20.49 48.36 -3.21
C PRO A 552 20.50 47.23 -2.17
N ALA A 553 21.66 47.02 -1.53
CA ALA A 553 21.88 45.89 -0.62
C ALA A 553 21.02 45.92 0.66
N CYS A 554 20.34 47.03 0.93
CA CYS A 554 19.49 47.22 2.10
C CYS A 554 18.30 48.16 1.76
N GLU A 555 17.24 48.08 2.55
CA GLU A 555 16.25 49.15 2.64
C GLU A 555 16.73 50.22 3.62
N ALA A 556 16.71 51.49 3.21
CA ALA A 556 17.10 52.59 4.07
C ALA A 556 16.06 52.75 5.20
N ILE A 557 16.52 52.58 6.44
CA ILE A 557 15.72 52.77 7.64
C ILE A 557 16.34 53.85 8.52
N CYS A 558 15.53 54.47 9.36
CA CYS A 558 15.98 55.38 10.41
C CYS A 558 15.52 54.87 11.78
N LYS A 559 16.32 55.18 12.80
CA LYS A 559 16.02 54.88 14.21
C LYS A 559 15.54 56.16 14.88
N THR A 560 14.38 56.14 15.51
CA THR A 560 13.84 57.26 16.29
C THR A 560 13.59 56.83 17.73
N ARG A 561 13.43 57.80 18.63
CA ARG A 561 13.04 57.54 20.02
C ARG A 561 12.05 58.57 20.55
N ALA A 562 11.11 58.12 21.37
CA ALA A 562 10.20 59.00 22.11
C ALA A 562 10.40 58.83 23.62
N PRO A 563 10.32 59.90 24.42
CA PRO A 563 10.37 59.79 25.87
C PRO A 563 9.14 59.04 26.39
N LYS A 564 9.36 58.08 27.29
CA LYS A 564 8.33 57.29 27.96
C LYS A 564 8.50 57.39 29.47
N ALA A 565 7.45 57.76 30.18
CA ALA A 565 7.44 57.67 31.64
C ALA A 565 7.41 56.19 32.05
N ASN A 566 8.26 55.81 33.00
CA ASN A 566 8.29 54.47 33.56
C ASN A 566 7.12 54.28 34.52
N ALA A 567 6.01 53.81 33.96
CA ALA A 567 4.80 53.47 34.69
C ALA A 567 4.72 51.97 35.02
N ASP A 568 5.81 51.21 34.86
CA ASP A 568 5.85 49.77 35.14
C ASP A 568 5.52 49.52 36.61
N ALA A 569 4.77 48.45 36.86
CA ALA A 569 4.37 48.05 38.20
C ALA A 569 5.22 46.87 38.68
N ALA A 570 5.71 46.96 39.92
CA ALA A 570 6.37 45.88 40.65
C ALA A 570 5.67 45.64 42.01
N PRO A 571 5.93 44.51 42.71
CA PRO A 571 5.29 44.19 43.99
C PRO A 571 5.46 45.29 45.06
N ASP A 572 6.48 46.11 44.90
CA ASP A 572 6.86 47.19 45.80
C ASP A 572 6.34 48.57 45.34
N GLY A 573 5.55 48.64 44.26
CA GLY A 573 4.86 49.82 43.77
C GLY A 573 5.16 50.16 42.30
N VAL A 574 4.84 51.39 41.88
CA VAL A 574 5.21 51.90 40.55
C VAL A 574 6.72 52.12 40.50
N VAL A 575 7.40 51.48 39.54
CA VAL A 575 8.87 51.47 39.43
C VAL A 575 9.41 52.90 39.22
N GLY A 576 8.73 53.72 38.41
CA GLY A 576 9.11 55.12 38.20
C GLY A 576 9.16 55.95 39.49
N ALA A 577 8.32 55.66 40.48
CA ALA A 577 8.35 56.38 41.76
C ALA A 577 9.65 56.14 42.56
N ARG A 578 10.41 55.09 42.21
CA ARG A 578 11.69 54.72 42.83
C ARG A 578 12.91 55.19 42.01
N GLN A 579 12.68 55.83 40.87
CA GLN A 579 13.74 56.29 39.97
C GLN A 579 13.95 57.80 40.13
N THR A 580 15.22 58.22 40.23
CA THR A 580 15.59 59.65 40.26
C THR A 580 15.22 60.39 38.97
N ASN A 581 15.18 59.66 37.86
CA ASN A 581 14.65 60.12 36.58
C ASN A 581 13.79 59.00 35.98
N PRO A 582 12.46 59.06 36.10
CA PRO A 582 11.55 58.01 35.66
C PRO A 582 11.25 58.06 34.16
N THR A 583 12.13 58.68 33.35
CA THR A 583 11.90 58.83 31.90
C THR A 583 12.84 57.89 31.15
N GLY A 584 12.27 56.85 30.54
CA GLY A 584 12.92 55.99 29.56
C GLY A 584 12.68 56.48 28.13
N PHE A 585 13.15 55.70 27.15
CA PHE A 585 12.91 55.96 25.74
C PHE A 585 12.41 54.69 25.06
N ASP A 586 11.28 54.80 24.35
CA ASP A 586 10.90 53.78 23.38
C ASP A 586 11.69 54.05 22.09
N THR A 587 12.18 52.98 21.46
CA THR A 587 12.93 53.04 20.20
C THR A 587 12.07 52.52 19.07
N PHE A 588 12.00 53.26 17.97
CA PHE A 588 11.23 52.90 16.78
C PHE A 588 12.15 52.86 15.56
N TYR A 589 11.78 52.03 14.59
CA TYR A 589 12.44 51.93 13.30
C TYR A 589 11.43 52.26 12.22
N HIS A 590 11.77 53.23 11.36
CA HIS A 590 10.92 53.66 10.27
C HIS A 590 11.62 53.45 8.94
N VAL A 591 10.86 53.00 7.94
CA VAL A 591 11.31 53.00 6.55
C VAL A 591 11.43 54.44 6.07
N CYS A 592 12.55 54.77 5.45
CA CYS A 592 12.78 56.10 4.91
C CYS A 592 11.97 56.35 3.65
N ARG A 593 11.51 57.60 3.51
CA ARG A 593 10.82 58.04 2.29
C ARG A 593 11.80 58.13 1.12
N ALA A 594 11.26 58.18 -0.10
CA ALA A 594 12.05 58.17 -1.34
C ALA A 594 13.05 59.34 -1.47
N ASP A 595 12.88 60.41 -0.69
CA ASP A 595 13.76 61.57 -0.55
C ASP A 595 14.81 61.41 0.58
N ASN A 596 14.96 60.21 1.13
CA ASN A 596 15.85 59.88 2.25
C ASN A 596 15.50 60.60 3.56
N VAL A 597 14.21 60.93 3.75
CA VAL A 597 13.69 61.58 4.97
C VAL A 597 13.07 60.54 5.91
N CYS A 598 13.44 60.65 7.19
CA CYS A 598 12.91 59.81 8.27
C CYS A 598 11.50 60.29 8.70
N PRO A 599 10.45 59.47 8.59
CA PRO A 599 9.10 59.87 8.97
C PRO A 599 8.86 59.70 10.47
N ALA A 600 9.55 60.49 11.30
CA ALA A 600 9.41 60.44 12.75
C ALA A 600 7.97 60.74 13.20
N GLY A 601 7.45 59.93 14.12
CA GLY A 601 6.13 60.11 14.72
C GLY A 601 6.05 61.32 15.67
N PRO A 602 4.85 61.71 16.11
CA PRO A 602 4.65 62.83 17.03
C PRO A 602 5.43 62.63 18.35
N GLY A 603 6.31 63.58 18.68
CA GLY A 603 7.13 63.52 19.90
C GLY A 603 8.37 62.62 19.79
N GLU A 604 8.62 62.00 18.64
CA GLU A 604 9.84 61.24 18.37
C GLU A 604 11.00 62.17 17.96
N THR A 605 12.22 61.75 18.34
CA THR A 605 13.48 62.37 17.94
C THR A 605 14.31 61.37 17.15
N ILE A 606 14.96 61.82 16.08
CA ILE A 606 15.80 60.95 15.24
C ILE A 606 17.09 60.62 16.01
N VAL A 607 17.35 59.33 16.18
CA VAL A 607 18.56 58.79 16.80
C VAL A 607 19.59 58.45 15.72
N SER A 608 19.16 57.74 14.69
CA SER A 608 19.97 57.40 13.51
C SER A 608 19.22 57.84 12.24
N PRO A 609 19.84 58.64 11.37
CA PRO A 609 19.22 59.06 10.12
C PRO A 609 19.09 57.89 9.14
N CYS A 610 18.43 58.15 8.01
CA CYS A 610 18.18 57.16 6.98
C CYS A 610 19.46 56.55 6.40
N GLY A 611 19.57 55.22 6.47
CA GLY A 611 20.66 54.46 5.87
C GLY A 611 20.50 52.96 6.03
N CYS A 612 21.51 52.20 5.61
CA CYS A 612 21.64 50.78 5.94
C CYS A 612 22.08 50.64 7.40
N LEU A 613 21.12 50.62 8.32
CA LEU A 613 21.43 50.45 9.73
C LEU A 613 21.63 48.96 10.05
N ASP A 614 22.72 48.64 10.74
CA ASP A 614 23.02 47.32 11.28
C ASP A 614 23.07 47.39 12.81
N ASP A 615 21.91 47.21 13.43
CA ASP A 615 21.76 47.18 14.88
C ASP A 615 21.85 45.74 15.44
N PHE A 616 22.29 44.76 14.63
CA PHE A 616 22.46 43.38 15.08
C PHE A 616 23.39 43.27 16.30
N PRO A 617 24.52 43.99 16.40
CA PRO A 617 25.34 43.99 17.62
C PRO A 617 24.58 44.49 18.85
N GLU A 618 23.74 45.52 18.72
CA GLU A 618 22.94 46.06 19.81
C GLU A 618 21.89 45.05 20.26
N ALA A 619 21.21 44.39 19.32
CA ALA A 619 20.25 43.32 19.59
C ALA A 619 20.91 42.11 20.28
N VAL A 620 22.09 41.68 19.82
CA VAL A 620 22.85 40.58 20.44
C VAL A 620 23.27 40.93 21.87
N VAL A 621 23.70 42.17 22.11
CA VAL A 621 24.06 42.66 23.45
C VAL A 621 22.83 42.65 24.36
N VAL A 622 21.67 43.12 23.89
CA VAL A 622 20.41 43.08 24.67
C VAL A 622 19.98 41.64 24.98
N MET A 623 20.08 40.72 24.01
CA MET A 623 19.75 39.32 24.24
C MET A 623 20.71 38.64 25.22
N GLN A 624 21.99 39.01 25.18
CA GLN A 624 23.00 38.48 26.09
C GLN A 624 22.89 39.08 27.49
N THR A 625 22.51 40.35 27.64
CA THR A 625 22.21 40.94 28.95
C THR A 625 20.94 40.35 29.54
N VAL A 626 19.89 40.09 28.75
CA VAL A 626 18.70 39.35 29.21
C VAL A 626 19.07 37.92 29.65
N ARG A 627 19.94 37.23 28.90
CA ARG A 627 20.44 35.89 29.28
C ARG A 627 21.24 35.93 30.58
N LEU A 628 22.13 36.91 30.76
CA LEU A 628 22.93 37.08 31.97
C LEU A 628 22.05 37.47 33.17
N ALA A 629 21.07 38.36 32.99
CA ALA A 629 20.11 38.72 34.02
C ALA A 629 19.22 37.53 34.41
N GLY A 630 18.81 36.69 33.44
CA GLY A 630 18.12 35.44 33.69
C GLY A 630 18.96 34.41 34.46
N ALA A 631 20.27 34.36 34.21
CA ALA A 631 21.19 33.52 34.97
C ALA A 631 21.38 34.02 36.42
N ASP A 632 21.36 35.33 36.65
CA ASP A 632 21.38 35.94 37.99
C ASP A 632 20.05 35.74 38.75
N LEU A 633 18.91 35.75 38.06
CA LEU A 633 17.61 35.40 38.64
C LEU A 633 17.56 33.93 39.08
N ALA A 634 18.22 33.01 38.37
CA ALA A 634 18.34 31.61 38.79
C ALA A 634 19.15 31.43 40.08
N CYS A 635 20.08 32.34 40.39
CA CYS A 635 20.87 32.32 41.62
C CYS A 635 20.13 32.87 42.86
N THR A 636 18.97 33.51 42.69
CA THR A 636 18.13 33.99 43.82
C THR A 636 16.95 33.06 44.12
N ALA A 637 16.66 32.08 43.26
CA ALA A 637 15.75 30.97 43.55
C ALA A 637 16.46 29.90 44.41
N THR A 638 16.78 30.22 45.67
CA THR A 638 17.21 29.18 46.61
C THR A 638 16.01 28.40 47.14
N ALA A 639 16.21 27.08 47.21
CA ALA A 639 15.56 26.12 48.09
C ALA A 639 14.44 26.68 48.99
N ARG A 640 13.20 26.32 48.68
CA ARG A 640 12.16 25.99 49.67
C ARG A 640 11.25 24.91 49.12
#